data_AF-A6TGV0-F1
#
_entry.id   AF-A6TGV0-F1
#
_cell.length_a   1.000
_cell.length_b   1.000
_cell.length_c   1.000
_cell.angle_alpha   90.00
_cell.angle_beta   90.00
_cell.angle_gamma   90.00
#
_symmetry.space_group_name_H-M   'P 1'
#
loop_
_entity.id
_entity.type
_entity.pdbx_description
1 polymer ?
#
loop_
_entity_poly.entity_id
_entity_poly.type
_entity_poly.pdbx_seq_one_letter_code
_entity_poly.pdbx_strand_id
1 'polypeptide(L)'
;MSGWQRIYYKLLNLPLQVLVKSKSIPAEPAQELGLDTSRPVMYVLPYNSKADLLTLRAQCLAHDLPDPLEPLEIDGALLPRYVFIHGGPRVFTYYTPKEESIKLFHDYLDLHRNHPDLDVQMVPVSVMFGRSPGREKGEVNPPLRMLNGIQKFFAVSWLGRDSFVRFSPSVSLRRMADEHGTDKIIAQKLARVARMHFARQRLAAVGPRLPARQDLFNKLLASKAIARAVEDEARSKKISHEKAQQNAIALMEEIAANFSYEMIRLTDRILGFTWNRLYQGINVHNAERVRQLAHDGHEIVYVPCHRSHMDYLLLSYVLYHQGLVPPHIAAGINLNFWPAGPIFRRLGAFFIRRTFKGNKLYSTVFREYLGELFSRGYSVEYFVEGGRSRTGRLLDPKTGTLSMTIQAMLRGGTRPITLVPIYIGYEHVMEVGTYAKELRGATKEKESLPQMVRGLSKLRNLGQGYVNFGEPLPLMTYLNQHVPDWREAIDPIEAVRPSWLTPTVNSIAADLMVRINNAGAANAMNLCCTALLASRQRSLTREQLTQQLECYLALLRNVPYSPDATAPSASASELIDHALQMNKFEVEKDTIGDIIILPREQAVLMTYYRNNIAHMLVMPSLLAALVTQHRHLSRAEVLRHVETLYPFLKAELFLRWEKAELAGVVDALIAEMLRQELIVVDGDVMSLNPSHSRSLQLLAAGARETLQRYAITFWLLSANPAINRSSLEKESRTVAQRLSVLHGINAPEFFDKAVFSTLVLTLRDEGYISDTGDAEPEETLKVYRMLADLITSDVRLTIESVTQDDA
;
A
#
# COMPACT_ATOMS: atom_id res chain seq x y z
N MET A 1 27.58 -8.07 -38.66
CA MET A 1 28.50 -8.66 -37.65
C MET A 1 29.50 -9.56 -38.35
N SER A 2 30.78 -9.52 -37.96
CA SER A 2 31.79 -10.45 -38.48
C SER A 2 31.62 -11.86 -37.90
N GLY A 3 32.14 -12.89 -38.57
CA GLY A 3 32.08 -14.29 -38.09
C GLY A 3 32.67 -14.46 -36.68
N TRP A 4 33.79 -13.79 -36.40
CA TRP A 4 34.44 -13.79 -35.08
C TRP A 4 33.56 -13.22 -33.97
N GLN A 5 32.80 -12.15 -34.24
CA GLN A 5 31.88 -11.58 -33.24
C GLN A 5 30.77 -12.57 -32.87
N ARG A 6 30.23 -13.30 -33.85
CA ARG A 6 29.20 -14.33 -33.60
C ARG A 6 29.73 -15.46 -32.73
N ILE A 7 30.95 -15.94 -33.00
CA ILE A 7 31.61 -16.98 -32.19
C ILE A 7 31.82 -16.48 -30.76
N TYR A 8 32.37 -15.27 -30.62
CA TYR A 8 32.61 -14.65 -29.32
C TYR A 8 31.33 -14.52 -28.49
N TYR A 9 30.23 -14.04 -29.08
CA TYR A 9 28.94 -13.94 -28.37
C TYR A 9 28.38 -15.30 -27.99
N LYS A 10 28.48 -16.32 -28.85
CA LYS A 10 28.05 -17.68 -28.51
C LYS A 10 28.84 -18.24 -27.31
N LEU A 11 30.16 -18.07 -27.30
CA LEU A 11 31.01 -18.51 -26.19
C LEU A 11 30.71 -17.77 -24.89
N LEU A 12 30.48 -16.45 -24.94
CA LEU A 12 30.12 -15.66 -23.76
C LEU A 12 28.70 -15.95 -23.26
N ASN A 13 27.78 -16.31 -24.15
CA ASN A 13 26.39 -16.59 -23.80
C ASN A 13 26.22 -17.90 -23.00
N LEU A 14 27.06 -18.92 -23.25
CA LEU A 14 27.02 -20.20 -22.54
C LEU A 14 27.12 -20.06 -21.01
N PRO A 15 28.16 -19.42 -20.43
CA PRO A 15 28.22 -19.23 -18.98
C PRO A 15 27.13 -18.28 -18.48
N LEU A 16 26.72 -17.27 -19.28
CA LEU A 16 25.66 -16.35 -18.89
C LEU A 16 24.31 -17.05 -18.73
N GLN A 17 23.94 -17.98 -19.61
CA GLN A 17 22.68 -18.73 -19.50
C GLN A 17 22.57 -19.55 -18.20
N VAL A 18 23.72 -20.00 -17.66
CA VAL A 18 23.80 -20.79 -16.43
C VAL A 18 23.83 -19.89 -15.19
N LEU A 19 24.62 -18.80 -15.25
CA LEU A 19 24.89 -17.92 -14.10
C LEU A 19 23.85 -16.82 -13.94
N VAL A 20 23.22 -16.40 -15.03
CA VAL A 20 22.31 -15.24 -15.05
C VAL A 20 20.87 -15.71 -15.14
N LYS A 21 20.09 -15.39 -14.11
CA LYS A 21 18.63 -15.55 -14.08
C LYS A 21 18.03 -14.18 -13.80
N SER A 22 18.03 -13.35 -14.84
CA SER A 22 17.60 -11.95 -14.72
C SER A 22 16.09 -11.84 -14.69
N LYS A 23 15.57 -10.88 -13.94
CA LYS A 23 14.16 -10.49 -13.94
C LYS A 23 13.98 -9.19 -14.70
N SER A 24 12.91 -9.08 -15.48
CA SER A 24 12.50 -7.84 -16.14
C SER A 24 11.81 -6.90 -15.15
N ILE A 25 12.04 -5.60 -15.33
CA ILE A 25 11.31 -4.53 -14.62
C ILE A 25 10.90 -3.48 -15.66
N PRO A 26 9.61 -3.21 -15.86
CA PRO A 26 8.48 -3.95 -15.31
C PRO A 26 8.43 -5.43 -15.76
N ALA A 27 7.56 -6.23 -15.14
CA ALA A 27 7.45 -7.65 -15.45
C ALA A 27 6.95 -7.88 -16.89
N GLU A 28 6.08 -7.00 -17.37
CA GLU A 28 5.55 -7.00 -18.74
C GLU A 28 5.95 -5.70 -19.45
N PRO A 29 7.21 -5.57 -19.90
CA PRO A 29 7.75 -4.32 -20.41
C PRO A 29 7.02 -3.77 -21.63
N ALA A 30 6.49 -4.62 -22.52
CA ALA A 30 5.75 -4.17 -23.69
C ALA A 30 4.41 -3.53 -23.30
N GLN A 31 3.62 -4.20 -22.46
CA GLN A 31 2.30 -3.75 -22.03
C GLN A 31 2.38 -2.57 -21.05
N GLU A 32 3.20 -2.66 -20.00
CA GLU A 32 3.28 -1.61 -18.97
C GLU A 32 3.92 -0.31 -19.49
N LEU A 33 4.75 -0.36 -20.52
CA LEU A 33 5.41 0.84 -21.08
C LEU A 33 4.85 1.27 -22.44
N GLY A 34 3.83 0.57 -22.96
CA GLY A 34 3.22 0.87 -24.26
C GLY A 34 4.21 0.75 -25.43
N LEU A 35 5.13 -0.21 -25.39
CA LEU A 35 6.10 -0.42 -26.47
C LEU A 35 5.41 -1.08 -27.66
N ASP A 36 5.45 -0.40 -28.80
CA ASP A 36 4.84 -0.88 -30.04
C ASP A 36 5.88 -1.60 -30.90
N THR A 37 5.83 -2.92 -30.98
CA THR A 37 6.82 -3.69 -31.75
C THR A 37 6.70 -3.54 -33.26
N SER A 38 5.63 -2.92 -33.78
CA SER A 38 5.50 -2.58 -35.20
C SER A 38 6.40 -1.40 -35.61
N ARG A 39 6.77 -0.54 -34.64
CA ARG A 39 7.70 0.57 -34.85
C ARG A 39 9.15 0.16 -34.56
N PRO A 40 10.14 0.75 -35.25
CA PRO A 40 11.55 0.45 -34.99
C PRO A 40 11.97 0.75 -33.54
N VAL A 41 12.46 -0.25 -32.81
CA VAL A 41 12.95 -0.09 -31.42
C VAL A 41 14.48 0.00 -31.39
N MET A 42 15.03 1.01 -30.72
CA MET A 42 16.46 1.18 -30.43
C MET A 42 16.73 1.13 -28.91
N TYR A 43 17.54 0.18 -28.45
CA TYR A 43 17.89 0.04 -27.04
C TYR A 43 19.09 0.89 -26.65
N VAL A 44 18.96 1.68 -25.59
CA VAL A 44 20.08 2.49 -25.07
C VAL A 44 20.57 1.88 -23.78
N LEU A 45 21.88 1.69 -23.63
CA LEU A 45 22.51 1.12 -22.45
C LEU A 45 23.56 2.09 -21.86
N PRO A 46 23.78 2.06 -20.54
CA PRO A 46 24.64 3.05 -19.86
C PRO A 46 26.11 2.97 -20.27
N TYR A 47 26.65 1.76 -20.48
CA TYR A 47 28.04 1.56 -20.86
C TYR A 47 28.26 0.24 -21.63
N ASN A 48 29.32 0.19 -22.43
CA ASN A 48 29.68 -0.99 -23.23
C ASN A 48 30.03 -2.20 -22.36
N SER A 49 29.04 -3.08 -22.20
CA SER A 49 29.18 -4.37 -21.54
C SER A 49 28.51 -5.43 -22.40
N LYS A 50 29.31 -6.39 -22.88
CA LYS A 50 28.79 -7.49 -23.69
C LYS A 50 27.95 -8.46 -22.88
N ALA A 51 28.25 -8.62 -21.59
CA ALA A 51 27.40 -9.36 -20.67
C ALA A 51 26.01 -8.69 -20.55
N ASP A 52 25.96 -7.35 -20.45
CA ASP A 52 24.70 -6.61 -20.29
C ASP A 52 23.86 -6.74 -21.56
N LEU A 53 24.50 -6.60 -22.72
CA LEU A 53 23.82 -6.75 -24.01
C LEU A 53 23.25 -8.16 -24.22
N LEU A 54 23.97 -9.21 -23.82
CA LEU A 54 23.47 -10.58 -23.93
C LEU A 54 22.38 -10.88 -22.89
N THR A 55 22.47 -10.31 -21.68
CA THR A 55 21.40 -10.41 -20.68
C THR A 55 20.15 -9.67 -21.13
N LEU A 56 20.30 -8.48 -21.73
CA LEU A 56 19.21 -7.75 -22.38
C LEU A 56 18.57 -8.58 -23.48
N ARG A 57 19.38 -9.13 -24.40
CA ARG A 57 18.89 -10.00 -25.47
C ARG A 57 18.02 -11.14 -24.95
N ALA A 58 18.48 -11.82 -23.90
CA ALA A 58 17.71 -12.92 -23.31
C ALA A 58 16.34 -12.47 -22.78
N GLN A 59 16.24 -11.24 -22.23
CA GLN A 59 14.96 -10.69 -21.78
C GLN A 59 14.11 -10.17 -22.94
N CYS A 60 14.70 -9.56 -23.98
CA CYS A 60 13.95 -9.15 -25.16
C CYS A 60 13.27 -10.36 -25.81
N LEU A 61 14.03 -11.44 -26.05
CA LEU A 61 13.50 -12.66 -26.63
C LEU A 61 12.44 -13.35 -25.75
N ALA A 62 12.51 -13.19 -24.42
CA ALA A 62 11.52 -13.76 -23.50
C ALA A 62 10.21 -12.96 -23.43
N HIS A 63 10.22 -11.71 -23.91
CA HIS A 63 9.07 -10.79 -23.90
C HIS A 63 8.64 -10.40 -25.32
N ASP A 64 9.01 -11.19 -26.33
CA ASP A 64 8.71 -10.94 -27.74
C ASP A 64 9.10 -9.52 -28.24
N LEU A 65 10.14 -8.96 -27.63
CA LEU A 65 10.74 -7.71 -28.05
C LEU A 65 11.85 -7.95 -29.09
N PRO A 66 12.09 -7.01 -30.02
CA PRO A 66 13.11 -7.16 -31.06
C PRO A 66 14.51 -7.54 -30.52
N ASP A 67 15.21 -8.48 -31.18
CA ASP A 67 16.55 -8.90 -30.75
C ASP A 67 17.54 -7.72 -30.88
N PRO A 68 18.17 -7.26 -29.78
CA PRO A 68 19.12 -6.15 -29.84
C PRO A 68 20.35 -6.45 -30.72
N LEU A 69 20.69 -7.73 -30.98
CA LEU A 69 21.81 -8.08 -31.86
C LEU A 69 21.44 -8.11 -33.35
N GLU A 70 20.16 -8.08 -33.68
CA GLU A 70 19.73 -7.92 -35.07
C GLU A 70 19.84 -6.43 -35.44
N PRO A 71 20.54 -6.11 -36.53
CA PRO A 71 20.60 -4.74 -37.01
C PRO A 71 19.20 -4.25 -37.38
N LEU A 72 19.05 -2.94 -37.32
CA LEU A 72 17.84 -2.26 -37.72
C LEU A 72 18.08 -1.70 -39.12
N GLU A 73 17.27 -2.15 -40.08
CA GLU A 73 17.28 -1.67 -41.47
C GLU A 73 16.16 -0.65 -41.66
N ILE A 74 16.52 0.59 -41.98
CA ILE A 74 15.58 1.66 -42.35
C ILE A 74 16.03 2.17 -43.71
N ASP A 75 15.21 1.91 -44.74
CA ASP A 75 15.46 2.38 -46.12
C ASP A 75 16.89 2.12 -46.62
N GLY A 76 17.34 0.86 -46.47
CA GLY A 76 18.70 0.43 -46.85
C GLY A 76 19.83 0.86 -45.89
N ALA A 77 19.57 1.78 -44.95
CA ALA A 77 20.53 2.11 -43.90
C ALA A 77 20.50 1.05 -42.79
N LEU A 78 21.63 0.35 -42.63
CA LEU A 78 21.80 -0.70 -41.64
C LEU A 78 22.48 -0.15 -40.37
N LEU A 79 21.69 0.09 -39.31
CA LEU A 79 22.19 0.62 -38.04
C LEU A 79 22.12 -0.42 -36.90
N PRO A 80 23.04 -0.41 -35.92
CA PRO A 80 22.91 -1.24 -34.73
C PRO A 80 21.66 -0.88 -33.91
N ARG A 81 20.84 -1.88 -33.56
CA ARG A 81 19.65 -1.72 -32.70
C ARG A 81 19.97 -1.29 -31.26
N TYR A 82 21.24 -1.22 -30.87
CA TYR A 82 21.65 -0.77 -29.54
C TYR A 82 22.69 0.34 -29.58
N VAL A 83 22.62 1.23 -28.59
CA VAL A 83 23.59 2.31 -28.36
C VAL A 83 24.13 2.22 -26.95
N PHE A 84 25.45 2.28 -26.79
CA PHE A 84 26.09 2.45 -25.48
C PHE A 84 26.44 3.91 -25.27
N ILE A 85 25.95 4.53 -24.19
CA ILE A 85 26.27 5.94 -23.90
C ILE A 85 27.75 6.12 -23.55
N HIS A 86 28.34 5.14 -22.85
CA HIS A 86 29.74 5.18 -22.43
C HIS A 86 30.52 3.96 -22.92
N GLY A 87 31.83 4.12 -23.18
CA GLY A 87 32.71 3.00 -23.53
C GLY A 87 33.04 2.03 -22.39
N GLY A 88 32.58 2.32 -21.16
CA GLY A 88 33.00 1.65 -19.91
C GLY A 88 34.46 1.92 -19.50
N PRO A 89 34.87 1.54 -18.27
CA PRO A 89 36.26 1.57 -17.82
C PRO A 89 37.01 0.38 -18.44
N ARG A 90 38.07 0.67 -19.18
CA ARG A 90 39.01 -0.34 -19.70
C ARG A 90 40.14 -0.54 -18.69
N VAL A 91 40.75 -1.73 -18.71
CA VAL A 91 41.89 -2.10 -17.84
C VAL A 91 43.09 -1.16 -18.05
N PHE A 92 43.23 -0.60 -19.25
CA PHE A 92 44.19 0.45 -19.57
C PHE A 92 43.47 1.80 -19.65
N THR A 93 43.86 2.72 -18.76
CA THR A 93 43.30 4.07 -18.59
C THR A 93 43.85 5.03 -19.65
N TYR A 94 43.32 4.97 -20.87
CA TYR A 94 43.39 6.11 -21.79
C TYR A 94 41.97 6.45 -22.25
N TYR A 95 41.54 7.66 -21.87
CA TYR A 95 40.18 8.16 -21.88
C TYR A 95 39.86 8.88 -23.19
N THR A 96 38.75 8.52 -23.83
CA THR A 96 37.94 9.45 -24.62
C THR A 96 36.53 8.86 -24.74
N PRO A 97 35.45 9.60 -24.43
CA PRO A 97 34.12 9.19 -24.83
C PRO A 97 34.15 9.03 -26.36
N LYS A 98 33.98 7.80 -26.85
CA LYS A 98 33.97 7.59 -28.29
C LYS A 98 32.87 8.44 -28.90
N GLU A 99 33.24 9.20 -29.94
CA GLU A 99 32.29 9.89 -30.82
C GLU A 99 31.25 8.93 -31.43
N GLU A 100 31.49 7.61 -31.41
CA GLU A 100 30.60 6.57 -31.92
C GLU A 100 29.16 6.62 -31.38
N SER A 101 28.95 6.90 -30.09
CA SER A 101 27.58 6.93 -29.54
C SER A 101 26.81 8.16 -30.00
N ILE A 102 27.46 9.32 -29.98
CA ILE A 102 26.91 10.58 -30.51
C ILE A 102 26.67 10.43 -32.02
N LYS A 103 27.61 9.83 -32.75
CA LYS A 103 27.47 9.54 -34.17
C LYS A 103 26.26 8.65 -34.43
N LEU A 104 26.10 7.56 -33.68
CA LEU A 104 24.96 6.66 -33.88
C LEU A 104 23.62 7.33 -33.56
N PHE A 105 23.54 8.13 -32.48
CA PHE A 105 22.36 8.95 -32.22
C PHE A 105 22.07 9.93 -33.35
N HIS A 106 23.11 10.57 -33.88
CA HIS A 106 23.01 11.48 -35.03
C HIS A 106 22.54 10.75 -36.29
N ASP A 107 23.11 9.58 -36.61
CA ASP A 107 22.73 8.76 -37.77
C ASP A 107 21.24 8.37 -37.69
N TYR A 108 20.76 7.97 -36.50
CA TYR A 108 19.34 7.72 -36.28
C TYR A 108 18.47 8.97 -36.43
N LEU A 109 18.88 10.12 -35.89
CA LEU A 109 18.15 11.39 -36.05
C LEU A 109 18.13 11.85 -37.51
N ASP A 110 19.23 11.72 -38.24
CA ASP A 110 19.34 12.08 -39.66
C ASP A 110 18.37 11.25 -40.52
N LEU A 111 18.16 9.97 -40.21
CA LEU A 111 17.15 9.16 -40.91
C LEU A 111 15.74 9.76 -40.81
N HIS A 112 15.41 10.46 -39.73
CA HIS A 112 14.11 11.11 -39.55
C HIS A 112 13.96 12.37 -40.42
N ARG A 113 15.04 12.92 -41.00
CA ARG A 113 14.93 14.04 -41.96
C ARG A 113 14.24 13.62 -43.25
N ASN A 114 14.56 12.43 -43.75
CA ASN A 114 14.14 11.96 -45.07
C ASN A 114 12.90 11.03 -45.01
N HIS A 115 12.49 10.61 -43.80
CA HIS A 115 11.40 9.65 -43.62
C HIS A 115 10.34 10.19 -42.66
N PRO A 116 9.36 10.99 -43.13
CA PRO A 116 8.34 11.61 -42.26
C PRO A 116 7.59 10.60 -41.38
N ASP A 117 7.27 9.43 -41.91
CA ASP A 117 6.52 8.38 -41.18
C ASP A 117 7.40 7.54 -40.23
N LEU A 118 8.73 7.72 -40.24
CA LEU A 118 9.63 7.03 -39.34
C LEU A 118 9.49 7.60 -37.93
N ASP A 119 9.22 6.71 -36.97
CA ASP A 119 9.32 6.99 -35.54
C ASP A 119 10.06 5.86 -34.82
N VAL A 120 11.36 6.08 -34.58
CA VAL A 120 12.17 5.13 -33.82
C VAL A 120 11.92 5.32 -32.31
N GLN A 121 11.53 4.24 -31.63
CA GLN A 121 11.37 4.18 -30.18
C GLN A 121 12.72 3.97 -29.51
N MET A 122 13.27 5.00 -28.88
CA MET A 122 14.46 4.90 -28.05
C MET A 122 14.07 4.38 -26.66
N VAL A 123 14.50 3.16 -26.31
CA VAL A 123 14.19 2.51 -25.03
C VAL A 123 15.44 2.46 -24.14
N PRO A 124 15.54 3.28 -23.08
CA PRO A 124 16.63 3.16 -22.12
C PRO A 124 16.51 1.88 -21.29
N VAL A 125 17.57 1.07 -21.28
CA VAL A 125 17.63 -0.19 -20.55
C VAL A 125 18.84 -0.26 -19.62
N SER A 126 18.58 -0.55 -18.35
CA SER A 126 19.59 -0.75 -17.32
C SER A 126 19.72 -2.24 -16.99
N VAL A 127 20.91 -2.81 -17.12
CA VAL A 127 21.21 -4.15 -16.62
C VAL A 127 22.03 -4.04 -15.34
N MET A 128 21.51 -4.60 -14.25
CA MET A 128 22.17 -4.56 -12.94
C MET A 128 22.48 -5.97 -12.46
N PHE A 129 23.76 -6.21 -12.13
CA PHE A 129 24.21 -7.43 -11.46
C PHE A 129 24.44 -7.09 -10.00
N GLY A 130 23.40 -7.30 -9.19
CA GLY A 130 23.27 -6.82 -7.83
C GLY A 130 23.18 -5.29 -7.67
N ARG A 131 22.79 -4.89 -6.47
CA ARG A 131 22.32 -3.55 -6.09
C ARG A 131 22.91 -3.06 -4.76
N SER A 132 24.16 -3.43 -4.46
CA SER A 132 24.83 -2.95 -3.24
C SER A 132 25.07 -1.43 -3.30
N PRO A 133 24.64 -0.66 -2.27
CA PRO A 133 24.91 0.77 -2.17
C PRO A 133 26.37 1.14 -1.94
N GLY A 134 27.17 0.19 -1.47
CA GLY A 134 28.52 0.49 -1.02
C GLY A 134 28.53 1.29 0.29
N ARG A 135 29.73 1.70 0.71
CA ARG A 135 29.94 2.44 1.97
C ARG A 135 30.52 3.83 1.73
N GLU A 136 30.29 4.74 2.67
CA GLU A 136 30.79 6.13 2.58
C GLU A 136 32.32 6.23 2.63
N LYS A 137 32.99 5.39 3.43
CA LYS A 137 34.46 5.34 3.53
C LYS A 137 35.05 4.33 2.54
N GLY A 138 36.09 4.76 1.81
CA GLY A 138 36.97 3.88 1.03
C GLY A 138 36.48 3.46 -0.37
N GLU A 139 35.27 3.82 -0.78
CA GLU A 139 34.74 3.47 -2.11
C GLU A 139 34.41 4.72 -2.95
N VAL A 140 35.21 4.97 -3.99
CA VAL A 140 34.83 5.89 -5.08
C VAL A 140 33.89 5.13 -6.02
N ASN A 141 32.58 5.12 -5.72
CA ASN A 141 31.57 4.62 -6.67
C ASN A 141 30.96 5.80 -7.45
N PRO A 142 31.31 5.99 -8.74
CA PRO A 142 30.65 6.99 -9.56
C PRO A 142 29.13 6.72 -9.69
N PRO A 143 28.32 7.75 -10.04
CA PRO A 143 26.85 7.64 -10.16
C PRO A 143 26.41 6.49 -11.08
N LEU A 144 27.26 6.12 -12.04
CA LEU A 144 27.18 4.90 -12.83
C LEU A 144 28.36 4.01 -12.42
N ARG A 145 28.14 3.01 -11.55
CA ARG A 145 29.17 2.00 -11.26
C ARG A 145 29.38 1.16 -12.50
N MET A 146 30.38 1.53 -13.28
CA MET A 146 30.79 0.78 -14.45
C MET A 146 31.80 -0.27 -14.04
N LEU A 147 31.59 -1.53 -14.45
CA LEU A 147 32.48 -2.64 -14.14
C LEU A 147 33.38 -2.92 -15.34
N ASN A 148 34.69 -3.07 -15.09
CA ASN A 148 35.59 -3.60 -16.11
C ASN A 148 35.32 -5.11 -16.33
N GLY A 149 35.97 -5.74 -17.31
CA GLY A 149 35.74 -7.15 -17.66
C GLY A 149 35.93 -8.14 -16.50
N ILE A 150 36.96 -7.96 -15.68
CA ILE A 150 37.26 -8.84 -14.53
C ILE A 150 36.22 -8.64 -13.41
N GLN A 151 35.96 -7.38 -13.06
CA GLN A 151 34.93 -7.05 -12.08
C GLN A 151 33.55 -7.55 -12.53
N LYS A 152 33.27 -7.49 -13.83
CA LYS A 152 32.04 -8.00 -14.42
C LYS A 152 31.95 -9.51 -14.31
N PHE A 153 33.03 -10.23 -14.58
CA PHE A 153 33.10 -11.68 -14.38
C PHE A 153 32.74 -12.07 -12.94
N PHE A 154 33.34 -11.43 -11.93
CA PHE A 154 32.99 -11.72 -10.53
C PHE A 154 31.57 -11.31 -10.17
N ALA A 155 31.09 -10.15 -10.66
CA ALA A 155 29.72 -9.71 -10.44
C ALA A 155 28.71 -10.68 -11.06
N VAL A 156 28.94 -11.17 -12.28
CA VAL A 156 28.09 -12.17 -12.93
C VAL A 156 28.12 -13.49 -12.16
N SER A 157 29.30 -13.95 -11.75
CA SER A 157 29.44 -15.21 -11.01
C SER A 157 28.76 -15.17 -9.63
N TRP A 158 28.83 -14.03 -8.92
CA TRP A 158 28.28 -13.90 -7.57
C TRP A 158 26.84 -13.35 -7.51
N LEU A 159 26.49 -12.47 -8.44
CA LEU A 159 25.25 -11.69 -8.48
C LEU A 159 24.40 -11.98 -9.73
N GLY A 160 24.82 -12.88 -10.62
CA GLY A 160 24.08 -13.20 -11.86
C GLY A 160 22.64 -13.68 -11.62
N ARG A 161 22.43 -14.45 -10.55
CA ARG A 161 21.08 -14.90 -10.13
C ARG A 161 20.27 -13.85 -9.37
N ASP A 162 20.87 -12.72 -9.05
CA ASP A 162 20.25 -11.53 -8.45
C ASP A 162 20.47 -10.34 -9.40
N SER A 163 20.12 -10.55 -10.67
CA SER A 163 20.25 -9.54 -11.72
C SER A 163 18.88 -9.09 -12.22
N PHE A 164 18.85 -7.86 -12.70
CA PHE A 164 17.63 -7.23 -13.22
C PHE A 164 17.92 -6.53 -14.54
N VAL A 165 16.95 -6.60 -15.46
CA VAL A 165 16.89 -5.80 -16.67
C VAL A 165 15.73 -4.84 -16.54
N ARG A 166 16.03 -3.56 -16.31
CA ARG A 166 15.01 -2.52 -16.19
C ARG A 166 14.83 -1.80 -17.52
N PHE A 167 13.67 -1.98 -18.12
CA PHE A 167 13.18 -1.19 -19.25
C PHE A 167 12.59 0.12 -18.73
N SER A 168 12.75 1.18 -19.50
CA SER A 168 12.22 2.51 -19.18
C SER A 168 11.24 2.94 -20.26
N PRO A 169 10.33 3.90 -19.99
CA PRO A 169 9.48 4.47 -21.02
C PRO A 169 10.29 4.86 -22.26
N SER A 170 9.75 4.54 -23.43
CA SER A 170 10.39 4.90 -24.71
C SER A 170 10.31 6.40 -24.95
N VAL A 171 11.34 6.93 -25.60
CA VAL A 171 11.35 8.28 -26.15
C VAL A 171 11.20 8.18 -27.67
N SER A 172 10.20 8.87 -28.23
CA SER A 172 10.02 8.97 -29.68
C SER A 172 11.12 9.83 -30.29
N LEU A 173 11.93 9.26 -31.19
CA LEU A 173 12.94 10.03 -31.91
C LEU A 173 12.32 10.95 -32.97
N ARG A 174 11.15 10.62 -33.53
CA ARG A 174 10.37 11.55 -34.38
C ARG A 174 10.05 12.82 -33.62
N ARG A 175 9.42 12.70 -32.45
CA ARG A 175 9.10 13.84 -31.61
C ARG A 175 10.33 14.66 -31.25
N MET A 176 11.46 14.00 -30.93
CA MET A 176 12.72 14.70 -30.66
C MET A 176 13.25 15.45 -31.88
N ALA A 177 13.18 14.85 -33.07
CA ALA A 177 13.60 15.45 -34.33
C ALA A 177 12.73 16.67 -34.69
N ASP A 178 11.42 16.58 -34.49
CA ASP A 178 10.47 17.65 -34.81
C ASP A 178 10.58 18.82 -33.82
N GLU A 179 10.68 18.54 -32.52
CA GLU A 179 10.72 19.58 -31.47
C GLU A 179 12.10 20.24 -31.33
N HIS A 180 13.19 19.49 -31.54
CA HIS A 180 14.55 19.95 -31.22
C HIS A 180 15.50 19.95 -32.41
N GLY A 181 15.14 19.31 -33.53
CA GLY A 181 16.01 19.11 -34.68
C GLY A 181 16.85 17.83 -34.60
N THR A 182 17.72 17.67 -35.59
CA THR A 182 18.45 16.41 -35.86
C THR A 182 19.96 16.59 -35.88
N ASP A 183 20.47 17.74 -35.45
CA ASP A 183 21.89 18.06 -35.52
C ASP A 183 22.74 17.29 -34.48
N LYS A 184 24.08 17.40 -34.61
CA LYS A 184 25.03 16.78 -33.67
C LYS A 184 24.86 17.29 -32.23
N ILE A 185 24.33 18.50 -32.03
CA ILE A 185 24.08 19.09 -30.71
C ILE A 185 22.92 18.36 -30.03
N ILE A 186 21.84 18.04 -30.74
CA ILE A 186 20.73 17.25 -30.23
C ILE A 186 21.18 15.84 -29.88
N ALA A 187 21.99 15.20 -30.72
CA ALA A 187 22.58 13.90 -30.41
C ALA A 187 23.40 13.90 -29.10
N GLN A 188 24.18 14.98 -28.85
CA GLN A 188 24.90 15.18 -27.59
C GLN A 188 23.96 15.37 -26.39
N LYS A 189 22.88 16.16 -26.56
CA LYS A 189 21.86 16.37 -25.52
C LYS A 189 21.17 15.05 -25.16
N LEU A 190 20.77 14.24 -26.15
CA LEU A 190 20.18 12.91 -25.94
C LEU A 190 21.11 12.00 -25.10
N ALA A 191 22.38 11.92 -25.48
CA ALA A 191 23.37 11.14 -24.73
C ALA A 191 23.56 11.64 -23.28
N ARG A 192 23.48 12.96 -23.05
CA ARG A 192 23.54 13.56 -21.70
C ARG A 192 22.30 13.25 -20.88
N VAL A 193 21.10 13.42 -21.44
CA VAL A 193 19.82 13.14 -20.77
C VAL A 193 19.75 11.67 -20.39
N ALA A 194 20.07 10.76 -21.30
CA ALA A 194 20.03 9.34 -21.01
C ALA A 194 21.09 8.91 -19.97
N ARG A 195 22.23 9.62 -19.88
CA ARG A 195 23.20 9.43 -18.76
C ARG A 195 22.60 9.83 -17.41
N MET A 196 21.92 10.98 -17.34
CA MET A 196 21.24 11.43 -16.12
C MET A 196 20.12 10.47 -15.71
N HIS A 197 19.34 9.99 -16.70
CA HIS A 197 18.33 8.96 -16.52
C HIS A 197 18.90 7.70 -15.85
N PHE A 198 19.98 7.14 -16.38
CA PHE A 198 20.61 5.95 -15.79
C PHE A 198 21.19 6.18 -14.40
N ALA A 199 21.73 7.38 -14.12
CA ALA A 199 22.23 7.72 -12.79
C ALA A 199 21.09 7.75 -11.75
N ARG A 200 19.95 8.37 -12.10
CA ARG A 200 18.75 8.41 -11.24
C ARG A 200 18.16 7.01 -11.04
N GLN A 201 18.03 6.22 -12.10
CA GLN A 201 17.55 4.84 -12.00
C GLN A 201 18.43 3.98 -11.10
N ARG A 202 19.75 4.13 -11.20
CA ARG A 202 20.67 3.42 -10.31
C ARG A 202 20.49 3.85 -8.87
N LEU A 203 20.39 5.15 -8.60
CA LEU A 203 20.17 5.66 -7.25
C LEU A 203 18.87 5.11 -6.65
N ALA A 204 17.78 5.09 -7.41
CA ALA A 204 16.49 4.52 -6.98
C ALA A 204 16.58 3.02 -6.64
N ALA A 205 17.33 2.25 -7.43
CA ALA A 205 17.45 0.81 -7.25
C ALA A 205 18.41 0.38 -6.13
N VAL A 206 19.41 1.21 -5.86
CA VAL A 206 20.52 0.90 -4.96
C VAL A 206 20.36 1.59 -3.60
N GLY A 207 19.69 2.75 -3.57
CA GLY A 207 19.64 3.63 -2.41
C GLY A 207 20.94 4.42 -2.20
N PRO A 208 20.96 5.30 -1.19
CA PRO A 208 22.16 6.04 -0.82
C PRO A 208 23.18 5.13 -0.11
N ARG A 209 24.44 5.59 -0.04
CA ARG A 209 25.54 4.85 0.58
C ARG A 209 25.27 4.59 2.06
N LEU A 210 25.77 3.47 2.58
CA LEU A 210 25.63 3.13 3.99
C LEU A 210 26.77 3.77 4.81
N PRO A 211 26.47 4.58 5.85
CA PRO A 211 27.50 5.05 6.76
C PRO A 211 28.07 3.90 7.57
N ALA A 212 29.29 4.05 8.07
CA ALA A 212 29.70 3.24 9.20
C ALA A 212 28.81 3.60 10.38
N ARG A 213 28.31 2.59 11.11
CA ARG A 213 27.37 2.80 12.23
C ARG A 213 27.91 3.80 13.27
N GLN A 214 29.21 3.77 13.53
CA GLN A 214 29.86 4.72 14.43
C GLN A 214 29.85 6.15 13.88
N ASP A 215 30.02 6.34 12.57
CA ASP A 215 29.97 7.67 11.96
C ASP A 215 28.56 8.26 12.05
N LEU A 216 27.53 7.42 11.88
CA LEU A 216 26.14 7.81 12.12
C LEU A 216 25.93 8.26 13.58
N PHE A 217 26.41 7.49 14.55
CA PHE A 217 26.25 7.82 15.97
C PHE A 217 27.02 9.08 16.36
N ASN A 218 28.26 9.23 15.87
CA ASN A 218 29.05 10.43 16.10
C ASN A 218 28.35 11.68 15.55
N LYS A 219 27.75 11.58 14.36
CA LYS A 219 26.96 12.68 13.77
C LYS A 219 25.72 13.01 14.61
N LEU A 220 24.99 11.99 15.09
CA LEU A 220 23.83 12.19 15.96
C LEU A 220 24.22 12.82 17.30
N LEU A 221 25.30 12.38 17.95
CA LEU A 221 25.79 12.97 19.19
C LEU A 221 26.24 14.43 19.02
N ALA A 222 26.71 14.80 17.83
CA ALA A 222 27.04 16.18 17.48
C ALA A 222 25.81 17.07 17.22
N SER A 223 24.59 16.50 17.17
CA SER A 223 23.36 17.28 17.06
C SER A 223 23.15 18.15 18.30
N LYS A 224 22.95 19.45 18.10
CA LYS A 224 22.62 20.40 19.18
C LYS A 224 21.40 19.97 19.99
N ALA A 225 20.42 19.36 19.34
CA ALA A 225 19.21 18.87 20.00
C ALA A 225 19.52 17.71 20.96
N ILE A 226 20.37 16.76 20.55
CA ILE A 226 20.81 15.66 21.42
C ILE A 226 21.71 16.18 22.55
N ALA A 227 22.66 17.07 22.26
CA ALA A 227 23.51 17.69 23.28
C ALA A 227 22.68 18.35 24.39
N ARG A 228 21.70 19.20 24.03
CA ARG A 228 20.78 19.82 25.01
C ARG A 228 19.95 18.80 25.77
N ALA A 229 19.47 17.75 25.10
CA ALA A 229 18.72 16.68 25.77
C ALA A 229 19.58 15.87 26.74
N VAL A 230 20.89 15.70 26.45
CA VAL A 230 21.88 15.07 27.33
C VAL A 230 22.16 15.94 28.55
N GLU A 231 22.32 17.25 28.37
CA GLU A 231 22.47 18.20 29.49
C GLU A 231 21.23 18.21 30.40
N ASP A 232 20.03 18.26 29.81
CA ASP A 232 18.77 18.20 30.55
C ASP A 232 18.60 16.88 31.32
N GLU A 233 18.99 15.75 30.73
CA GLU A 233 19.00 14.43 31.36
C GLU A 233 19.99 14.40 32.54
N ALA A 234 21.22 14.91 32.35
CA ALA A 234 22.24 14.97 33.40
C ALA A 234 21.75 15.77 34.61
N ARG A 235 21.17 16.95 34.36
CA ARG A 235 20.62 17.83 35.40
C ARG A 235 19.41 17.21 36.10
N SER A 236 18.43 16.69 35.35
CA SER A 236 17.18 16.18 35.92
C SER A 236 17.37 14.89 36.72
N LYS A 237 18.25 13.99 36.27
CA LYS A 237 18.55 12.72 36.95
C LYS A 237 19.73 12.80 37.92
N LYS A 238 20.39 13.96 38.04
CA LYS A 238 21.59 14.18 38.87
C LYS A 238 22.70 13.16 38.58
N ILE A 239 22.99 12.94 37.30
CA ILE A 239 24.06 12.06 36.81
C ILE A 239 25.14 12.88 36.10
N SER A 240 26.34 12.31 35.95
CA SER A 240 27.40 12.98 35.18
C SER A 240 27.01 13.18 33.72
N HIS A 241 27.55 14.21 33.08
CA HIS A 241 27.36 14.45 31.64
C HIS A 241 27.78 13.22 30.82
N GLU A 242 28.90 12.59 31.18
CA GLU A 242 29.37 11.36 30.54
C GLU A 242 28.34 10.22 30.65
N LYS A 243 27.72 10.04 31.82
CA LYS A 243 26.69 9.01 32.00
C LYS A 243 25.43 9.31 31.17
N ALA A 244 25.03 10.58 31.08
CA ALA A 244 23.92 10.99 30.22
C ALA A 244 24.24 10.76 28.73
N GLN A 245 25.47 11.01 28.29
CA GLN A 245 25.92 10.71 26.93
C GLN A 245 25.93 9.19 26.65
N GLN A 246 26.38 8.37 27.60
CA GLN A 246 26.28 6.91 27.50
C GLN A 246 24.82 6.44 27.38
N ASN A 247 23.90 7.06 28.13
CA ASN A 247 22.47 6.77 27.99
C ASN A 247 21.98 7.11 26.57
N ALA A 248 22.40 8.24 26.00
CA ALA A 248 22.05 8.59 24.61
C ALA A 248 22.59 7.55 23.61
N ILE A 249 23.83 7.08 23.77
CA ILE A 249 24.42 6.02 22.93
C ILE A 249 23.62 4.72 23.05
N ALA A 250 23.26 4.30 24.26
CA ALA A 250 22.45 3.11 24.47
C ALA A 250 21.07 3.21 23.79
N LEU A 251 20.47 4.39 23.80
CA LEU A 251 19.22 4.65 23.06
C LEU A 251 19.43 4.61 21.54
N MET A 252 20.54 5.16 21.02
CA MET A 252 20.89 5.03 19.60
C MET A 252 21.10 3.57 19.20
N GLU A 253 21.74 2.76 20.05
CA GLU A 253 21.90 1.32 19.83
C GLU A 253 20.56 0.57 19.82
N GLU A 254 19.68 0.92 20.74
CA GLU A 254 18.32 0.37 20.81
C GLU A 254 17.52 0.71 19.55
N ILE A 255 17.60 1.94 19.06
CA ILE A 255 16.79 2.42 17.94
C ILE A 255 17.37 1.97 16.60
N ALA A 256 18.65 2.24 16.32
CA ALA A 256 19.17 2.29 14.95
C ALA A 256 19.22 0.94 14.23
N ALA A 257 18.88 0.97 12.93
CA ALA A 257 19.07 -0.15 12.02
C ALA A 257 20.55 -0.45 11.76
N ASN A 258 20.83 -1.58 11.13
CA ASN A 258 22.18 -1.99 10.70
C ASN A 258 22.12 -2.62 9.31
N PHE A 259 21.55 -1.88 8.36
CA PHE A 259 21.17 -2.33 7.02
C PHE A 259 22.31 -3.08 6.30
N SER A 260 21.98 -4.22 5.69
CA SER A 260 22.94 -5.09 5.01
C SER A 260 22.35 -5.64 3.71
N TYR A 261 22.96 -5.24 2.59
CA TYR A 261 22.56 -5.73 1.27
C TYR A 261 22.67 -7.25 1.13
N GLU A 262 23.72 -7.88 1.68
CA GLU A 262 23.86 -9.33 1.63
C GLU A 262 22.74 -10.05 2.42
N MET A 263 22.27 -9.47 3.53
CA MET A 263 21.12 -10.02 4.23
C MET A 263 19.82 -9.86 3.44
N ILE A 264 19.65 -8.76 2.70
CA ILE A 264 18.48 -8.59 1.82
C ILE A 264 18.47 -9.69 0.75
N ARG A 265 19.61 -9.98 0.12
CA ARG A 265 19.72 -11.06 -0.88
C ARG A 265 19.42 -12.44 -0.33
N LEU A 266 19.93 -12.72 0.88
CA LEU A 266 19.67 -13.99 1.54
C LEU A 266 18.17 -14.11 1.85
N THR A 267 17.58 -13.06 2.42
CA THR A 267 16.16 -13.02 2.75
C THR A 267 15.28 -13.06 1.51
N ASP A 268 15.65 -12.41 0.40
CA ASP A 268 14.93 -12.50 -0.88
C ASP A 268 14.80 -13.95 -1.36
N ARG A 269 15.87 -14.74 -1.29
CA ARG A 269 15.84 -16.16 -1.66
C ARG A 269 14.93 -16.98 -0.74
N ILE A 270 15.01 -16.72 0.57
CA ILE A 270 14.19 -17.40 1.57
C ILE A 270 12.72 -17.03 1.39
N LEU A 271 12.43 -15.73 1.20
CA LEU A 271 11.10 -15.20 1.01
C LEU A 271 10.50 -15.66 -0.31
N GLY A 272 11.24 -15.63 -1.42
CA GLY A 272 10.77 -16.16 -2.71
C GLY A 272 10.37 -17.63 -2.62
N PHE A 273 11.17 -18.47 -1.95
CA PHE A 273 10.79 -19.85 -1.65
C PHE A 273 9.56 -19.93 -0.74
N THR A 274 9.51 -19.10 0.30
CA THR A 274 8.43 -19.10 1.30
C THR A 274 7.10 -18.66 0.67
N TRP A 275 7.10 -17.61 -0.14
CA TRP A 275 5.93 -17.11 -0.85
C TRP A 275 5.40 -18.11 -1.85
N ASN A 276 6.25 -18.70 -2.70
CA ASN A 276 5.81 -19.73 -3.65
C ASN A 276 5.30 -21.00 -2.97
N ARG A 277 5.71 -21.26 -1.72
CA ARG A 277 5.22 -22.38 -0.93
C ARG A 277 3.88 -22.07 -0.24
N LEU A 278 3.76 -20.87 0.30
CA LEU A 278 2.62 -20.46 1.11
C LEU A 278 1.47 -19.99 0.23
N TYR A 279 1.71 -19.09 -0.71
CA TYR A 279 0.69 -18.45 -1.55
C TYR A 279 0.78 -18.94 -3.00
N GLN A 280 -0.36 -18.89 -3.68
CA GLN A 280 -0.50 -19.18 -5.11
C GLN A 280 0.03 -18.03 -5.98
N GLY A 281 0.01 -16.79 -5.45
CA GLY A 281 0.46 -15.60 -6.17
C GLY A 281 0.48 -14.35 -5.27
N ILE A 282 1.22 -13.34 -5.72
CA ILE A 282 1.25 -12.00 -5.14
C ILE A 282 0.89 -11.01 -6.26
N ASN A 283 -0.28 -10.39 -6.14
CA ASN A 283 -0.77 -9.40 -7.08
C ASN A 283 -0.30 -8.01 -6.65
N VAL A 284 0.38 -7.29 -7.55
CA VAL A 284 0.90 -5.95 -7.27
C VAL A 284 0.34 -4.97 -8.29
N HIS A 285 -0.38 -3.96 -7.83
CA HIS A 285 -0.97 -2.92 -8.69
C HIS A 285 -0.41 -1.54 -8.35
N ASN A 286 -0.34 -0.68 -9.38
CA ASN A 286 0.12 0.71 -9.28
C ASN A 286 1.57 0.88 -8.76
N ALA A 287 2.40 -0.14 -8.97
CA ALA A 287 3.83 -0.10 -8.60
C ALA A 287 4.63 0.91 -9.42
N GLU A 288 4.08 1.39 -10.53
CA GLU A 288 4.70 2.45 -11.32
C GLU A 288 4.87 3.77 -10.53
N ARG A 289 3.97 4.12 -9.61
CA ARG A 289 3.91 5.43 -8.92
C ARG A 289 5.14 5.62 -8.05
N VAL A 290 5.24 4.80 -7.02
CA VAL A 290 6.32 3.82 -6.89
C VAL A 290 7.69 4.18 -7.49
N ARG A 291 7.93 3.52 -8.63
CA ARG A 291 9.15 3.59 -9.42
C ARG A 291 9.41 5.00 -9.96
N GLN A 292 8.36 5.76 -10.27
CA GLN A 292 8.43 7.10 -10.82
C GLN A 292 8.88 8.11 -9.75
N LEU A 293 8.28 8.10 -8.56
CA LEU A 293 8.69 8.92 -7.41
C LEU A 293 10.17 8.70 -7.05
N ALA A 294 10.59 7.44 -7.00
CA ALA A 294 11.98 7.09 -6.72
C ALA A 294 12.91 7.59 -7.83
N HIS A 295 12.48 7.54 -9.08
CA HIS A 295 13.22 8.07 -10.23
C HIS A 295 13.34 9.60 -10.19
N ASP A 296 12.27 10.28 -9.77
CA ASP A 296 12.20 11.74 -9.65
C ASP A 296 12.96 12.28 -8.43
N GLY A 297 13.47 11.38 -7.57
CA GLY A 297 14.32 11.72 -6.43
C GLY A 297 13.54 12.09 -5.18
N HIS A 298 12.28 11.64 -5.06
CA HIS A 298 11.49 11.80 -3.85
C HIS A 298 11.98 10.86 -2.75
N GLU A 299 11.94 11.34 -1.51
CA GLU A 299 12.09 10.53 -0.32
C GLU A 299 10.75 9.91 0.04
N ILE A 300 10.66 8.60 -0.18
CA ILE A 300 9.41 7.87 -0.08
C ILE A 300 9.22 7.37 1.34
N VAL A 301 8.06 7.70 1.90
CA VAL A 301 7.57 7.12 3.14
C VAL A 301 6.40 6.20 2.80
N TYR A 302 6.63 4.90 2.91
CA TYR A 302 5.58 3.89 2.70
C TYR A 302 4.69 3.81 3.94
N VAL A 303 3.39 3.96 3.73
CA VAL A 303 2.35 3.97 4.77
C VAL A 303 1.33 2.87 4.50
N PRO A 304 1.67 1.60 4.80
CA PRO A 304 0.75 0.49 4.64
C PRO A 304 -0.31 0.43 5.75
N CYS A 305 -1.45 -0.20 5.43
CA CYS A 305 -2.29 -0.78 6.48
C CYS A 305 -1.56 -1.92 7.20
N HIS A 306 -1.99 -2.24 8.41
CA HIS A 306 -1.34 -3.25 9.25
C HIS A 306 -2.33 -4.33 9.67
N ARG A 307 -2.21 -5.50 9.07
CA ARG A 307 -3.15 -6.62 9.20
C ARG A 307 -2.46 -7.92 9.60
N SER A 308 -1.18 -8.10 9.24
CA SER A 308 -0.39 -9.29 9.55
C SER A 308 1.06 -8.94 9.90
N HIS A 309 1.75 -9.85 10.62
CA HIS A 309 3.21 -9.81 10.75
C HIS A 309 3.94 -10.06 9.44
N MET A 310 3.23 -10.42 8.38
CA MET A 310 3.80 -10.63 7.05
C MET A 310 3.95 -9.34 6.26
N ASP A 311 3.25 -8.27 6.64
CA ASP A 311 3.10 -7.04 5.83
C ASP A 311 4.43 -6.39 5.48
N TYR A 312 5.29 -6.16 6.47
CA TYR A 312 6.60 -5.56 6.25
C TYR A 312 7.56 -6.46 5.46
N LEU A 313 7.41 -7.79 5.56
CA LEU A 313 8.19 -8.75 4.77
C LEU A 313 7.72 -8.75 3.32
N LEU A 314 6.40 -8.75 3.10
CA LEU A 314 5.78 -8.73 1.80
C LEU A 314 6.10 -7.43 1.07
N LEU A 315 5.94 -6.29 1.73
CA LEU A 315 6.23 -4.99 1.11
C LEU A 315 7.72 -4.86 0.75
N SER A 316 8.63 -5.24 1.65
CA SER A 316 10.07 -5.26 1.35
C SER A 316 10.40 -6.17 0.15
N TYR A 317 9.77 -7.34 0.09
CA TYR A 317 9.93 -8.28 -1.03
C TYR A 317 9.40 -7.71 -2.35
N VAL A 318 8.21 -7.12 -2.33
CA VAL A 318 7.59 -6.47 -3.50
C VAL A 318 8.48 -5.32 -3.98
N LEU A 319 8.87 -4.39 -3.11
CA LEU A 319 9.76 -3.27 -3.48
C LEU A 319 11.08 -3.76 -4.06
N TYR A 320 11.67 -4.80 -3.47
CA TYR A 320 12.89 -5.41 -3.98
C TYR A 320 12.73 -5.98 -5.39
N HIS A 321 11.60 -6.61 -5.70
CA HIS A 321 11.31 -7.10 -7.05
C HIS A 321 10.81 -6.04 -8.03
N GLN A 322 10.29 -4.91 -7.53
CA GLN A 322 10.01 -3.71 -8.31
C GLN A 322 11.27 -2.89 -8.63
N GLY A 323 12.46 -3.40 -8.27
CA GLY A 323 13.74 -2.77 -8.57
C GLY A 323 14.05 -1.57 -7.70
N LEU A 324 13.44 -1.52 -6.52
CA LEU A 324 13.65 -0.48 -5.52
C LEU A 324 14.43 -1.03 -4.33
N VAL A 325 15.03 -0.13 -3.56
CA VAL A 325 15.67 -0.48 -2.29
C VAL A 325 14.59 -0.71 -1.22
N PRO A 326 14.66 -1.80 -0.43
CA PRO A 326 13.78 -1.96 0.72
C PRO A 326 13.93 -0.83 1.73
N PRO A 327 12.84 -0.39 2.38
CA PRO A 327 12.86 0.77 3.27
C PRO A 327 13.51 0.46 4.63
N HIS A 328 13.83 1.53 5.35
CA HIS A 328 14.04 1.44 6.80
C HIS A 328 12.67 1.32 7.48
N ILE A 329 12.47 0.31 8.33
CA ILE A 329 11.15 -0.06 8.84
C ILE A 329 11.04 0.30 10.32
N ALA A 330 10.04 1.11 10.69
CA ALA A 330 9.74 1.38 12.08
C ALA A 330 9.08 0.15 12.73
N ALA A 331 9.85 -0.57 13.57
CA ALA A 331 9.41 -1.82 14.18
C ALA A 331 9.19 -1.67 15.70
N GLY A 332 8.14 -2.27 16.25
CA GLY A 332 7.93 -2.28 17.69
C GLY A 332 9.09 -2.96 18.44
N ILE A 333 9.56 -2.38 19.55
CA ILE A 333 10.70 -2.91 20.34
C ILE A 333 10.47 -4.34 20.85
N ASN A 334 9.22 -4.80 20.94
CA ASN A 334 8.87 -6.18 21.29
C ASN A 334 9.34 -7.21 20.25
N LEU A 335 9.70 -6.79 19.04
CA LEU A 335 10.30 -7.63 17.99
C LEU A 335 11.84 -7.70 18.10
N ASN A 336 12.46 -6.91 18.98
CA ASN A 336 13.91 -6.89 19.18
C ASN A 336 14.35 -7.93 20.22
N PHE A 337 14.30 -9.21 19.87
CA PHE A 337 14.81 -10.31 20.70
C PHE A 337 15.74 -11.22 19.91
N TRP A 338 16.68 -11.88 20.58
CA TRP A 338 17.61 -12.79 19.91
C TRP A 338 16.91 -14.07 19.44
N PRO A 339 17.17 -14.58 18.22
CA PRO A 339 18.11 -14.08 17.20
C PRO A 339 17.51 -13.09 16.18
N ALA A 340 16.21 -12.82 16.25
CA ALA A 340 15.48 -12.09 15.23
C ALA A 340 15.79 -10.59 15.17
N GLY A 341 15.98 -9.92 16.31
CA GLY A 341 16.32 -8.51 16.40
C GLY A 341 17.53 -8.14 15.53
N PRO A 342 18.69 -8.79 15.69
CA PRO A 342 19.86 -8.59 14.82
C PRO A 342 19.59 -8.80 13.33
N ILE A 343 18.76 -9.78 12.96
CA ILE A 343 18.37 -10.04 11.56
C ILE A 343 17.51 -8.88 11.04
N PHE A 344 16.48 -8.48 11.78
CA PHE A 344 15.59 -7.38 11.40
C PHE A 344 16.35 -6.05 11.26
N ARG A 345 17.32 -5.75 12.13
CA ARG A 345 18.19 -4.56 11.96
C ARG A 345 18.94 -4.59 10.64
N ARG A 346 19.43 -5.76 10.24
CA ARG A 346 20.11 -5.96 8.95
C ARG A 346 19.19 -5.83 7.75
N LEU A 347 17.90 -6.04 7.94
CA LEU A 347 16.86 -5.80 6.95
C LEU A 347 16.28 -4.38 6.99
N GLY A 348 16.88 -3.47 7.78
CA GLY A 348 16.47 -2.05 7.84
C GLY A 348 15.56 -1.70 9.01
N ALA A 349 15.18 -2.65 9.88
CA ALA A 349 14.34 -2.34 11.02
C ALA A 349 15.06 -1.45 12.05
N PHE A 350 14.42 -0.34 12.40
CA PHE A 350 14.77 0.48 13.55
C PHE A 350 13.65 0.42 14.57
N PHE A 351 13.99 0.29 15.85
CA PHE A 351 13.00 -0.06 16.87
C PHE A 351 12.41 1.16 17.58
N ILE A 352 11.10 1.12 17.78
CA ILE A 352 10.31 2.14 18.45
C ILE A 352 9.61 1.55 19.69
N ARG A 353 9.68 2.28 20.81
CA ARG A 353 8.93 1.99 22.04
C ARG A 353 7.45 2.35 21.90
N ARG A 354 6.58 1.62 22.61
CA ARG A 354 5.12 1.86 22.61
C ARG A 354 4.72 3.22 23.21
N THR A 355 5.51 3.74 24.15
CA THR A 355 5.27 5.05 24.78
C THR A 355 6.57 5.83 24.87
N PHE A 356 6.47 7.13 24.61
CA PHE A 356 7.54 8.11 24.73
C PHE A 356 7.37 8.95 26.01
N LYS A 357 6.25 8.79 26.72
CA LYS A 357 5.90 9.58 27.91
C LYS A 357 7.00 9.47 28.97
N GLY A 358 7.40 10.62 29.51
CA GLY A 358 8.41 10.72 30.57
C GLY A 358 9.87 10.58 30.12
N ASN A 359 10.15 10.37 28.83
CA ASN A 359 11.52 10.22 28.33
C ASN A 359 11.83 11.20 27.18
N LYS A 360 12.20 12.43 27.55
CA LYS A 360 12.57 13.51 26.61
C LYS A 360 13.81 13.17 25.79
N LEU A 361 14.81 12.52 26.42
CA LEU A 361 16.03 12.08 25.74
C LEU A 361 15.71 11.09 24.62
N TYR A 362 14.92 10.05 24.90
CA TYR A 362 14.48 9.08 23.90
C TYR A 362 13.71 9.72 22.75
N SER A 363 12.75 10.60 23.06
CA SER A 363 11.98 11.33 22.04
C SER A 363 12.88 12.14 21.11
N THR A 364 13.92 12.76 21.66
CA THR A 364 14.89 13.55 20.90
C THR A 364 15.78 12.66 20.04
N VAL A 365 16.38 11.61 20.62
CA VAL A 365 17.25 10.67 19.89
C VAL A 365 16.49 10.01 18.73
N PHE A 366 15.26 9.55 18.96
CA PHE A 366 14.45 8.92 17.92
C PHE A 366 14.12 9.89 16.77
N ARG A 367 13.72 11.12 17.10
CA ARG A 367 13.43 12.15 16.10
C ARG A 367 14.67 12.55 15.30
N GLU A 368 15.82 12.73 15.95
CA GLU A 368 17.09 13.01 15.25
C GLU A 368 17.49 11.86 14.33
N TYR A 369 17.37 10.62 14.79
CA TYR A 369 17.65 9.44 13.97
C TYR A 369 16.75 9.37 12.74
N LEU A 370 15.44 9.57 12.90
CA LEU A 370 14.49 9.59 11.79
C LEU A 370 14.80 10.73 10.80
N GLY A 371 15.10 11.93 11.31
CA GLY A 371 15.50 13.06 10.47
C GLY A 371 16.80 12.81 9.71
N GLU A 372 17.75 12.10 10.32
CA GLU A 372 19.01 11.71 9.67
C GLU A 372 18.78 10.67 8.55
N LEU A 373 17.79 9.77 8.69
CA LEU A 373 17.42 8.85 7.62
C LEU A 373 16.93 9.61 6.38
N PHE A 374 16.03 10.59 6.56
CA PHE A 374 15.53 11.42 5.48
C PHE A 374 16.62 12.32 4.87
N SER A 375 17.47 12.92 5.70
CA SER A 375 18.59 13.76 5.23
C SER A 375 19.56 12.99 4.31
N ARG A 376 19.76 11.69 4.57
CA ARG A 376 20.60 10.81 3.74
C ARG A 376 19.91 10.29 2.50
N GLY A 377 18.60 10.40 2.44
CA GLY A 377 17.77 9.95 1.35
C GLY A 377 17.38 8.47 1.40
N TYR A 378 17.18 7.94 2.60
CA TYR A 378 16.61 6.61 2.77
C TYR A 378 15.09 6.67 2.75
N SER A 379 14.47 5.75 2.00
CA SER A 379 13.03 5.49 2.14
C SER A 379 12.72 4.86 3.50
N VAL A 380 11.57 5.21 4.06
CA VAL A 380 11.10 4.76 5.37
C VAL A 380 9.74 4.07 5.24
N GLU A 381 9.46 3.08 6.08
CA GLU A 381 8.16 2.44 6.22
C GLU A 381 7.70 2.57 7.67
N TYR A 382 6.45 3.01 7.86
CA TYR A 382 5.78 2.93 9.16
C TYR A 382 4.27 2.74 9.01
N PHE A 383 3.69 2.02 9.97
CA PHE A 383 2.26 1.80 10.04
C PHE A 383 1.60 2.91 10.87
N VAL A 384 0.85 3.80 10.20
CA VAL A 384 0.15 4.91 10.88
C VAL A 384 -0.88 4.40 11.88
N GLU A 385 -1.46 3.21 11.70
CA GLU A 385 -2.37 2.57 12.66
C GLU A 385 -1.72 2.28 14.04
N GLY A 386 -0.38 2.24 14.11
CA GLY A 386 0.38 1.98 15.35
C GLY A 386 0.30 0.54 15.86
N GLY A 387 -0.49 -0.33 15.24
CA GLY A 387 -0.63 -1.74 15.55
C GLY A 387 -1.44 -2.48 14.49
N ARG A 388 -1.48 -3.83 14.56
CA ARG A 388 -2.26 -4.65 13.63
C ARG A 388 -3.76 -4.54 13.92
N SER A 389 -4.60 -4.48 12.91
CA SER A 389 -6.04 -4.63 13.08
C SER A 389 -6.41 -6.07 13.44
N ARG A 390 -7.27 -6.24 14.44
CA ARG A 390 -7.81 -7.56 14.85
C ARG A 390 -9.12 -7.89 14.14
N THR A 391 -9.79 -6.88 13.59
CA THR A 391 -11.11 -6.99 12.96
C THR A 391 -11.02 -6.95 11.44
N GLY A 392 -9.86 -6.60 10.86
CA GLY A 392 -9.65 -6.41 9.41
C GLY A 392 -9.92 -4.98 8.93
N ARG A 393 -10.67 -4.19 9.72
CA ARG A 393 -10.91 -2.76 9.47
C ARG A 393 -9.66 -1.94 9.82
N LEU A 394 -9.50 -0.78 9.21
CA LEU A 394 -8.44 0.16 9.60
C LEU A 394 -8.66 0.66 11.03
N LEU A 395 -7.56 0.87 11.77
CA LEU A 395 -7.56 1.49 13.09
C LEU A 395 -7.34 3.00 13.00
N ASP A 396 -7.74 3.75 14.03
CA ASP A 396 -7.43 5.17 14.11
C ASP A 396 -5.92 5.43 14.08
N PRO A 397 -5.46 6.37 13.23
CA PRO A 397 -4.04 6.63 13.07
C PRO A 397 -3.41 7.22 14.35
N LYS A 398 -2.16 6.83 14.60
CA LYS A 398 -1.25 7.36 15.62
C LYS A 398 -0.25 8.30 14.95
N THR A 399 -0.45 9.59 15.17
CA THR A 399 0.18 10.67 14.41
C THR A 399 1.63 11.00 14.78
N GLY A 400 2.21 10.35 15.79
CA GLY A 400 3.54 10.69 16.31
C GLY A 400 4.66 10.63 15.27
N THR A 401 4.78 9.50 14.55
CA THR A 401 5.84 9.32 13.53
C THR A 401 5.64 10.24 12.34
N LEU A 402 4.39 10.49 11.95
CA LEU A 402 4.06 11.45 10.89
C LEU A 402 4.43 12.88 11.29
N SER A 403 4.13 13.28 12.53
CA SER A 403 4.56 14.58 13.07
C SER A 403 6.08 14.73 13.03
N MET A 404 6.83 13.70 13.44
CA MET A 404 8.30 13.71 13.36
C MET A 404 8.82 13.78 11.92
N THR A 405 8.10 13.18 10.96
CA THR A 405 8.44 13.24 9.53
C THR A 405 8.30 14.66 8.99
N ILE A 406 7.20 15.35 9.30
CA ILE A 406 7.02 16.77 8.92
C ILE A 406 8.08 17.64 9.63
N GLN A 407 8.35 17.40 10.91
CA GLN A 407 9.42 18.13 11.62
C GLN A 407 10.81 17.91 11.01
N ALA A 408 11.09 16.71 10.48
CA ALA A 408 12.34 16.46 9.75
C ALA A 408 12.40 17.27 8.44
N MET A 409 11.27 17.40 7.73
CA MET A 409 11.17 18.25 6.54
C MET A 409 11.40 19.74 6.86
N LEU A 410 10.88 20.21 8.00
CA LEU A 410 11.05 21.58 8.50
C LEU A 410 12.50 21.93 8.89
N ARG A 411 13.47 21.03 8.71
CA ARG A 411 14.90 21.37 8.83
C ARG A 411 15.51 21.97 7.56
N GLY A 412 14.74 22.06 6.48
CA GLY A 412 15.19 22.65 5.21
C GLY A 412 15.94 21.69 4.29
N GLY A 413 15.61 20.40 4.32
CA GLY A 413 16.15 19.43 3.36
C GLY A 413 15.74 19.77 1.91
N THR A 414 16.61 19.49 0.94
CA THR A 414 16.36 19.81 -0.49
C THR A 414 15.48 18.80 -1.20
N ARG A 415 15.21 17.63 -0.60
CA ARG A 415 14.49 16.54 -1.26
C ARG A 415 13.02 16.50 -0.81
N PRO A 416 12.06 16.39 -1.75
CA PRO A 416 10.65 16.24 -1.42
C PRO A 416 10.40 14.93 -0.69
N ILE A 417 9.67 15.00 0.43
CA ILE A 417 9.13 13.81 1.10
C ILE A 417 7.73 13.54 0.53
N THR A 418 7.44 12.28 0.20
CA THR A 418 6.13 11.85 -0.30
C THR A 418 5.67 10.63 0.46
N LEU A 419 4.45 10.69 0.99
CA LEU A 419 3.82 9.58 1.69
C LEU A 419 3.09 8.72 0.66
N VAL A 420 3.30 7.41 0.68
CA VAL A 420 2.65 6.47 -0.24
C VAL A 420 1.74 5.55 0.58
N PRO A 421 0.40 5.76 0.52
CA PRO A 421 -0.56 4.87 1.16
C PRO A 421 -0.58 3.52 0.45
N ILE A 422 -0.62 2.42 1.20
CA ILE A 422 -0.59 1.07 0.63
C ILE A 422 -1.66 0.19 1.28
N TYR A 423 -2.46 -0.46 0.43
CA TYR A 423 -3.31 -1.56 0.86
C TYR A 423 -2.53 -2.87 0.77
N ILE A 424 -2.57 -3.66 1.83
CA ILE A 424 -2.08 -5.03 1.88
C ILE A 424 -3.24 -5.95 2.30
N GLY A 425 -3.46 -7.00 1.52
CA GLY A 425 -4.53 -7.98 1.77
C GLY A 425 -4.09 -9.40 1.45
N TYR A 426 -4.67 -10.37 2.15
CA TYR A 426 -4.44 -11.79 1.95
C TYR A 426 -5.76 -12.55 1.99
N GLU A 427 -5.85 -13.62 1.21
CA GLU A 427 -6.96 -14.57 1.29
C GLU A 427 -6.89 -15.44 2.56
N HIS A 428 -5.70 -15.63 3.11
CA HIS A 428 -5.52 -16.26 4.41
C HIS A 428 -4.47 -15.54 5.26
N VAL A 429 -4.90 -15.00 6.41
CA VAL A 429 -4.03 -14.41 7.43
C VAL A 429 -3.91 -15.41 8.59
N MET A 430 -2.68 -15.80 8.93
CA MET A 430 -2.40 -16.86 9.91
C MET A 430 -2.83 -16.47 11.33
N GLU A 431 -2.74 -15.18 11.65
CA GLU A 431 -3.00 -14.68 13.01
C GLU A 431 -4.49 -14.47 13.33
N VAL A 432 -5.39 -14.67 12.36
CA VAL A 432 -6.84 -14.46 12.55
C VAL A 432 -7.38 -15.32 13.69
N GLY A 433 -6.89 -16.55 13.84
CA GLY A 433 -7.22 -17.42 14.98
C GLY A 433 -6.83 -16.81 16.33
N THR A 434 -5.66 -16.19 16.41
CA THR A 434 -5.19 -15.48 17.61
C THR A 434 -6.03 -14.21 17.85
N TYR A 435 -6.36 -13.46 16.80
CA TYR A 435 -7.16 -12.23 16.90
C TYR A 435 -8.57 -12.50 17.42
N ALA A 436 -9.24 -13.55 16.95
CA ALA A 436 -10.54 -13.93 17.49
C ALA A 436 -10.49 -14.33 18.96
N LYS A 437 -9.38 -14.94 19.43
CA LYS A 437 -9.18 -15.22 20.86
C LYS A 437 -8.99 -13.94 21.67
N GLU A 438 -8.15 -13.01 21.18
CA GLU A 438 -7.94 -11.69 21.80
C GLU A 438 -9.27 -10.92 21.93
N LEU A 439 -10.09 -10.92 20.87
CA LEU A 439 -11.40 -10.24 20.83
C LEU A 439 -12.44 -10.86 21.80
N ARG A 440 -12.31 -12.15 22.13
CA ARG A 440 -13.13 -12.81 23.17
C ARG A 440 -12.61 -12.58 24.60
N GLY A 441 -11.59 -11.74 24.78
CA GLY A 441 -11.04 -11.38 26.08
C GLY A 441 -9.82 -12.20 26.53
N ALA A 442 -9.26 -13.07 25.67
CA ALA A 442 -7.99 -13.71 25.99
C ALA A 442 -6.88 -12.65 26.10
N THR A 443 -6.00 -12.81 27.10
CA THR A 443 -4.83 -11.93 27.22
C THR A 443 -3.95 -12.10 25.98
N LYS A 444 -3.44 -10.98 25.46
CA LYS A 444 -2.53 -10.98 24.31
C LYS A 444 -1.33 -11.88 24.59
N GLU A 445 -1.24 -13.00 23.88
CA GLU A 445 -0.05 -13.84 23.92
C GLU A 445 1.09 -13.15 23.18
N LYS A 446 2.29 -13.16 23.78
CA LYS A 446 3.50 -12.88 23.02
C LYS A 446 3.75 -14.09 22.12
N GLU A 447 3.19 -14.11 20.92
CA GLU A 447 3.50 -15.15 19.94
C GLU A 447 5.02 -15.29 19.82
N SER A 448 5.52 -16.50 20.06
CA SER A 448 6.95 -16.77 19.96
C SER A 448 7.31 -17.07 18.50
N LEU A 449 8.36 -16.42 17.99
CA LEU A 449 8.89 -16.68 16.64
C LEU A 449 9.08 -18.17 16.32
N PRO A 450 9.56 -19.03 17.25
CA PRO A 450 9.65 -20.47 17.01
C PRO A 450 8.30 -21.16 16.75
N GLN A 451 7.22 -20.76 17.44
CA GLN A 451 5.88 -21.28 17.19
C GLN A 451 5.38 -20.84 15.81
N MET A 452 5.59 -19.57 15.45
CA MET A 452 5.25 -19.03 14.14
C MET A 452 5.98 -19.78 13.01
N VAL A 453 7.30 -19.97 13.14
CA VAL A 453 8.13 -20.68 12.13
C VAL A 453 7.75 -22.16 12.01
N ARG A 454 7.45 -22.83 13.13
CA ARG A 454 6.93 -24.22 13.09
C ARG A 454 5.55 -24.31 12.46
N GLY A 455 4.70 -23.29 12.64
CA GLY A 455 3.41 -23.18 11.95
C GLY A 455 3.59 -23.04 10.45
N LEU A 456 4.47 -22.12 10.03
CA LEU A 456 4.79 -21.85 8.62
C LEU A 456 5.23 -23.10 7.84
N SER A 457 5.94 -24.04 8.47
CA SER A 457 6.38 -25.26 7.78
C SER A 457 5.23 -26.23 7.46
N LYS A 458 4.10 -26.16 8.17
CA LYS A 458 2.91 -27.00 7.90
C LYS A 458 1.92 -26.33 6.96
N LEU A 459 2.00 -25.01 6.81
CA LEU A 459 1.10 -24.25 5.98
C LEU A 459 1.49 -24.34 4.51
N ARG A 460 0.46 -24.47 3.66
CA ARG A 460 0.51 -24.45 2.20
C ARG A 460 -0.82 -23.89 1.71
N ASN A 461 -0.82 -23.36 0.50
CA ASN A 461 -2.03 -22.94 -0.20
C ASN A 461 -2.88 -21.91 0.59
N LEU A 462 -2.24 -20.86 1.08
CA LEU A 462 -2.83 -19.71 1.76
C LEU A 462 -3.55 -18.74 0.80
N GLY A 463 -3.82 -19.16 -0.44
CA GLY A 463 -4.45 -18.35 -1.47
C GLY A 463 -3.51 -17.30 -2.04
N GLN A 464 -4.03 -16.11 -2.33
CA GLN A 464 -3.32 -15.00 -2.95
C GLN A 464 -3.06 -13.85 -1.98
N GLY A 465 -1.95 -13.13 -2.20
CA GLY A 465 -1.62 -11.86 -1.56
C GLY A 465 -1.82 -10.68 -2.52
N TYR A 466 -2.14 -9.52 -2.00
CA TYR A 466 -2.44 -8.31 -2.76
C TYR A 466 -1.71 -7.11 -2.16
N VAL A 467 -1.01 -6.35 -3.00
CA VAL A 467 -0.35 -5.09 -2.65
C VAL A 467 -0.72 -4.03 -3.68
N ASN A 468 -1.53 -3.06 -3.26
CA ASN A 468 -1.93 -1.96 -4.11
C ASN A 468 -1.33 -0.66 -3.57
N PHE A 469 -0.58 0.05 -4.42
CA PHE A 469 -0.06 1.37 -4.10
C PHE A 469 -1.14 2.42 -4.38
N GLY A 470 -1.63 3.08 -3.34
CA GLY A 470 -2.62 4.16 -3.47
C GLY A 470 -1.99 5.46 -3.97
N GLU A 471 -2.83 6.46 -4.17
CA GLU A 471 -2.42 7.79 -4.62
C GLU A 471 -1.39 8.43 -3.65
N PRO A 472 -0.16 8.73 -4.10
CA PRO A 472 0.85 9.37 -3.27
C PRO A 472 0.45 10.77 -2.79
N LEU A 473 0.87 11.14 -1.59
CA LEU A 473 0.65 12.45 -0.97
C LEU A 473 2.00 13.18 -0.82
N PRO A 474 2.37 14.07 -1.76
CA PRO A 474 3.58 14.88 -1.65
C PRO A 474 3.40 15.92 -0.53
N LEU A 475 4.21 15.84 0.53
CA LEU A 475 4.05 16.68 1.72
C LEU A 475 4.20 18.18 1.40
N MET A 476 5.16 18.54 0.55
CA MET A 476 5.34 19.94 0.17
C MET A 476 4.13 20.51 -0.58
N THR A 477 3.56 19.75 -1.51
CA THR A 477 2.36 20.16 -2.25
C THR A 477 1.19 20.34 -1.29
N TYR A 478 0.99 19.37 -0.38
CA TYR A 478 -0.06 19.44 0.64
C TYR A 478 0.09 20.67 1.52
N LEU A 479 1.31 20.92 2.05
CA LEU A 479 1.56 22.07 2.91
C LEU A 479 1.44 23.41 2.16
N ASN A 480 1.90 23.51 0.91
CA ASN A 480 1.72 24.73 0.13
C ASN A 480 0.23 25.12 -0.01
N GLN A 481 -0.66 24.14 -0.08
CA GLN A 481 -2.08 24.35 -0.23
C GLN A 481 -2.78 24.66 1.09
N HIS A 482 -2.45 23.93 2.16
CA HIS A 482 -3.19 24.01 3.44
C HIS A 482 -2.52 24.90 4.50
N VAL A 483 -1.23 25.17 4.36
CA VAL A 483 -0.43 26.01 5.26
C VAL A 483 0.56 26.83 4.43
N PRO A 484 0.11 27.83 3.65
CA PRO A 484 0.97 28.53 2.67
C PRO A 484 2.31 29.04 3.23
N ASP A 485 2.30 29.52 4.48
CA ASP A 485 3.46 30.09 5.17
C ASP A 485 4.30 29.03 5.92
N TRP A 486 4.08 27.73 5.69
CA TRP A 486 4.79 26.66 6.42
C TRP A 486 6.31 26.77 6.34
N ARG A 487 6.84 27.40 5.28
CA ARG A 487 8.28 27.63 5.09
C ARG A 487 8.88 28.57 6.13
N GLU A 488 8.08 29.46 6.73
CA GLU A 488 8.54 30.34 7.81
C GLU A 488 8.87 29.55 9.08
N ALA A 489 8.30 28.35 9.24
CA ALA A 489 8.62 27.45 10.33
C ALA A 489 9.86 26.58 10.07
N ILE A 490 10.57 26.77 8.94
CA ILE A 490 11.81 26.04 8.67
C ILE A 490 12.91 26.57 9.60
N ASP A 491 13.42 25.70 10.46
CA ASP A 491 14.58 25.98 11.31
C ASP A 491 15.58 24.82 11.19
N PRO A 492 16.78 25.06 10.62
CA PRO A 492 17.81 24.04 10.50
C PRO A 492 18.37 23.55 11.84
N ILE A 493 18.19 24.30 12.93
CA ILE A 493 18.83 24.11 14.23
C ILE A 493 17.83 23.58 15.26
N GLU A 494 16.69 24.27 15.45
CA GLU A 494 15.70 23.89 16.45
C GLU A 494 14.52 23.13 15.86
N ALA A 495 14.06 22.09 16.55
CA ALA A 495 12.86 21.36 16.15
C ALA A 495 11.61 22.18 16.52
N VAL A 496 11.12 22.97 15.57
CA VAL A 496 9.93 23.82 15.75
C VAL A 496 8.67 22.96 15.90
N ARG A 497 7.75 23.43 16.75
CA ARG A 497 6.40 22.87 16.88
C ARG A 497 5.37 23.98 16.65
N PRO A 498 5.17 24.41 15.40
CA PRO A 498 4.22 25.46 15.11
C PRO A 498 2.79 25.02 15.47
N SER A 499 1.92 25.99 15.76
CA SER A 499 0.53 25.74 16.18
C SER A 499 -0.25 24.93 15.13
N TRP A 500 0.02 25.17 13.84
CA TRP A 500 -0.61 24.45 12.72
C TRP A 500 -0.18 22.98 12.61
N LEU A 501 0.91 22.55 13.24
CA LEU A 501 1.48 21.20 13.02
C LEU A 501 0.51 20.10 13.43
N THR A 502 -0.09 20.19 14.62
CA THR A 502 -0.93 19.09 15.14
C THR A 502 -2.22 18.93 14.33
N PRO A 503 -2.99 20.00 14.04
CA PRO A 503 -4.16 19.90 13.16
C PRO A 503 -3.83 19.37 11.77
N THR A 504 -2.76 19.90 11.15
CA THR A 504 -2.33 19.49 9.80
C THR A 504 -1.93 18.02 9.77
N VAL A 505 -1.18 17.54 10.77
CA VAL A 505 -0.80 16.13 10.89
C VAL A 505 -2.04 15.24 11.03
N ASN A 506 -3.05 15.65 11.82
CA ASN A 506 -4.28 14.88 11.96
C ASN A 506 -5.05 14.81 10.64
N SER A 507 -5.12 15.92 9.89
CA SER A 507 -5.73 15.98 8.55
C SER A 507 -5.03 15.03 7.57
N ILE A 508 -3.69 15.13 7.47
CA ILE A 508 -2.90 14.23 6.61
C ILE A 508 -3.09 12.77 7.02
N ALA A 509 -3.15 12.49 8.33
CA ALA A 509 -3.37 11.13 8.81
C ALA A 509 -4.74 10.59 8.39
N ALA A 510 -5.81 11.38 8.49
CA ALA A 510 -7.14 11.01 8.01
C ALA A 510 -7.13 10.75 6.49
N ASP A 511 -6.51 11.63 5.70
CA ASP A 511 -6.38 11.47 4.25
C ASP A 511 -5.63 10.20 3.86
N LEU A 512 -4.57 9.85 4.60
CA LEU A 512 -3.84 8.60 4.38
C LEU A 512 -4.71 7.38 4.61
N MET A 513 -5.54 7.38 5.67
CA MET A 513 -6.47 6.27 5.92
C MET A 513 -7.48 6.10 4.79
N VAL A 514 -8.04 7.21 4.29
CA VAL A 514 -8.93 7.21 3.13
C VAL A 514 -8.21 6.68 1.89
N ARG A 515 -6.99 7.14 1.61
CA ARG A 515 -6.22 6.69 0.44
C ARG A 515 -5.77 5.23 0.52
N ILE A 516 -5.51 4.70 1.71
CA ILE A 516 -5.29 3.26 1.94
C ILE A 516 -6.55 2.48 1.53
N ASN A 517 -7.73 2.94 1.96
CA ASN A 517 -8.99 2.31 1.59
C ASN A 517 -9.34 2.46 0.11
N ASN A 518 -8.98 3.58 -0.52
CA ASN A 518 -9.09 3.78 -1.97
C ASN A 518 -8.33 2.70 -2.75
N ALA A 519 -7.16 2.29 -2.25
CA ALA A 519 -6.36 1.21 -2.84
C ALA A 519 -6.87 -0.21 -2.50
N GLY A 520 -8.07 -0.36 -1.95
CA GLY A 520 -8.64 -1.64 -1.54
C GLY A 520 -8.69 -2.69 -2.65
N ALA A 521 -8.31 -3.94 -2.33
CA ALA A 521 -8.44 -5.08 -3.24
C ALA A 521 -9.48 -6.08 -2.72
N ALA A 522 -10.48 -6.39 -3.55
CA ALA A 522 -11.40 -7.48 -3.29
C ALA A 522 -10.86 -8.80 -3.84
N ASN A 523 -11.13 -9.91 -3.15
CA ASN A 523 -10.75 -11.26 -3.56
C ASN A 523 -11.85 -12.28 -3.25
N ALA A 524 -11.64 -13.53 -3.69
CA ALA A 524 -12.62 -14.61 -3.54
C ALA A 524 -13.07 -14.81 -2.09
N MET A 525 -12.11 -14.85 -1.15
CA MET A 525 -12.41 -15.03 0.27
C MET A 525 -13.21 -13.86 0.83
N ASN A 526 -12.91 -12.62 0.46
CA ASN A 526 -13.68 -11.47 0.91
C ASN A 526 -15.14 -11.56 0.43
N LEU A 527 -15.35 -11.88 -0.85
CA LEU A 527 -16.67 -11.91 -1.46
C LEU A 527 -17.52 -13.08 -0.95
N CYS A 528 -16.98 -14.30 -0.90
CA CYS A 528 -17.68 -15.47 -0.35
C CYS A 528 -18.03 -15.29 1.13
N CYS A 529 -17.10 -14.79 1.94
CA CYS A 529 -17.38 -14.51 3.35
C CYS A 529 -18.46 -13.43 3.50
N THR A 530 -18.46 -12.39 2.65
CA THR A 530 -19.49 -11.35 2.69
C THR A 530 -20.87 -11.91 2.38
N ALA A 531 -21.02 -12.69 1.31
CA ALA A 531 -22.30 -13.31 0.94
C ALA A 531 -22.80 -14.32 1.99
N LEU A 532 -21.93 -15.21 2.48
CA LEU A 532 -22.32 -16.24 3.44
C LEU A 532 -22.66 -15.63 4.80
N LEU A 533 -21.88 -14.66 5.29
CA LEU A 533 -22.20 -13.98 6.55
C LEU A 533 -23.46 -13.12 6.47
N ALA A 534 -23.84 -12.65 5.27
CA ALA A 534 -25.10 -11.97 5.04
C ALA A 534 -26.32 -12.91 5.15
N SER A 535 -26.15 -14.20 4.80
CA SER A 535 -27.19 -15.23 4.91
C SER A 535 -27.50 -15.58 6.37
N ARG A 536 -28.79 -15.67 6.71
CA ARG A 536 -29.26 -15.97 8.08
C ARG A 536 -28.69 -17.26 8.65
N GLN A 537 -28.60 -18.31 7.83
CA GLN A 537 -28.06 -19.61 8.23
C GLN A 537 -26.58 -19.78 7.92
N ARG A 538 -25.93 -18.75 7.36
CA ARG A 538 -24.56 -18.80 6.83
C ARG A 538 -24.37 -19.85 5.74
N SER A 539 -25.43 -20.14 5.02
CA SER A 539 -25.45 -21.08 3.91
C SER A 539 -26.24 -20.52 2.74
N LEU A 540 -25.81 -20.88 1.53
CA LEU A 540 -26.44 -20.54 0.26
C LEU A 540 -26.24 -21.72 -0.70
N THR A 541 -27.17 -21.94 -1.62
CA THR A 541 -26.90 -22.87 -2.74
C THR A 541 -25.77 -22.30 -3.61
N ARG A 542 -25.06 -23.16 -4.35
CA ARG A 542 -24.01 -22.72 -5.27
C ARG A 542 -24.53 -21.69 -6.29
N GLU A 543 -25.75 -21.88 -6.79
CA GLU A 543 -26.42 -20.94 -7.69
C GLU A 543 -26.66 -19.58 -7.01
N GLN A 544 -27.22 -19.58 -5.80
CA GLN A 544 -27.46 -18.35 -5.03
C GLN A 544 -26.16 -17.61 -4.71
N LEU A 545 -25.11 -18.34 -4.33
CA LEU A 545 -23.81 -17.75 -4.05
C LEU A 545 -23.19 -17.16 -5.34
N THR A 546 -23.33 -17.85 -6.47
CA THR A 546 -22.85 -17.36 -7.78
C THR A 546 -23.54 -16.05 -8.13
N GLN A 547 -24.88 -16.02 -8.09
CA GLN A 547 -25.66 -14.81 -8.35
C GLN A 547 -25.27 -13.66 -7.41
N GLN A 548 -25.01 -13.95 -6.13
CA GLN A 548 -24.59 -12.92 -5.18
C GLN A 548 -23.19 -12.38 -5.48
N LEU A 549 -22.25 -13.23 -5.87
CA LEU A 549 -20.92 -12.81 -6.26
C LEU A 549 -20.93 -12.01 -7.57
N GLU A 550 -21.78 -12.37 -8.53
CA GLU A 550 -21.99 -11.59 -9.76
C GLU A 550 -22.51 -10.19 -9.43
N CYS A 551 -23.46 -10.07 -8.50
CA CYS A 551 -23.96 -8.80 -7.99
C CYS A 551 -22.82 -7.93 -7.41
N TYR A 552 -22.00 -8.51 -6.51
CA TYR A 552 -20.86 -7.79 -5.93
C TYR A 552 -19.79 -7.43 -6.96
N LEU A 553 -19.43 -8.35 -7.86
CA LEU A 553 -18.43 -8.10 -8.89
C LEU A 553 -18.89 -7.00 -9.86
N ALA A 554 -20.16 -7.01 -10.26
CA ALA A 554 -20.71 -5.98 -11.13
C ALA A 554 -20.71 -4.60 -10.45
N LEU A 555 -21.11 -4.51 -9.18
CA LEU A 555 -20.97 -3.28 -8.40
C LEU A 555 -19.52 -2.79 -8.33
N LEU A 556 -18.58 -3.68 -8.00
CA LEU A 556 -17.17 -3.33 -7.84
C LEU A 556 -16.44 -2.99 -9.14
N ARG A 557 -16.89 -3.53 -10.28
CA ARG A 557 -16.30 -3.30 -11.61
C ARG A 557 -16.92 -2.11 -12.34
N ASN A 558 -18.24 -1.96 -12.27
CA ASN A 558 -18.97 -0.93 -13.02
C ASN A 558 -19.08 0.39 -12.25
N VAL A 559 -19.14 0.33 -10.92
CA VAL A 559 -19.14 1.49 -10.02
C VAL A 559 -17.99 1.34 -9.02
N PRO A 560 -16.73 1.33 -9.49
CA PRO A 560 -15.58 1.08 -8.63
C PRO A 560 -15.51 2.07 -7.48
N TYR A 561 -15.22 1.58 -6.27
CA TYR A 561 -15.10 2.42 -5.07
C TYR A 561 -14.16 3.60 -5.29
N SER A 562 -13.00 3.34 -5.88
CA SER A 562 -12.07 4.38 -6.34
C SER A 562 -11.32 3.90 -7.59
N PRO A 563 -10.65 4.81 -8.34
CA PRO A 563 -9.78 4.43 -9.46
C PRO A 563 -8.63 3.49 -9.07
N ASP A 564 -8.23 3.49 -7.79
CA ASP A 564 -7.14 2.67 -7.25
C ASP A 564 -7.62 1.34 -6.67
N ALA A 565 -8.93 1.13 -6.59
CA ALA A 565 -9.51 -0.09 -6.06
C ALA A 565 -9.47 -1.19 -7.11
N THR A 566 -9.18 -2.42 -6.70
CA THR A 566 -9.10 -3.57 -7.63
C THR A 566 -10.14 -4.62 -7.29
N ALA A 567 -10.91 -5.02 -8.30
CA ALA A 567 -11.79 -6.19 -8.25
C ALA A 567 -11.14 -7.36 -9.01
N PRO A 568 -11.43 -8.63 -8.65
CA PRO A 568 -10.97 -9.77 -9.43
C PRO A 568 -11.46 -9.68 -10.88
N SER A 569 -10.72 -10.23 -11.84
CA SER A 569 -11.16 -10.40 -13.24
C SER A 569 -11.89 -11.73 -13.49
N ALA A 570 -11.65 -12.73 -12.64
CA ALA A 570 -12.28 -14.05 -12.71
C ALA A 570 -13.81 -13.99 -12.56
N SER A 571 -14.50 -14.99 -13.13
CA SER A 571 -15.95 -15.17 -12.98
C SER A 571 -16.34 -15.54 -11.54
N ALA A 572 -17.61 -15.35 -11.19
CA ALA A 572 -18.12 -15.73 -9.87
C ALA A 572 -17.92 -17.22 -9.57
N SER A 573 -18.17 -18.11 -10.55
CA SER A 573 -17.96 -19.55 -10.37
C SER A 573 -16.48 -19.87 -10.08
N GLU A 574 -15.55 -19.29 -10.83
CA GLU A 574 -14.11 -19.51 -10.60
C GLU A 574 -13.67 -19.03 -9.20
N LEU A 575 -14.20 -17.89 -8.74
CA LEU A 575 -13.93 -17.40 -7.39
C LEU A 575 -14.49 -18.34 -6.31
N ILE A 576 -15.69 -18.90 -6.52
CA ILE A 576 -16.27 -19.89 -5.61
C ILE A 576 -15.42 -21.15 -5.57
N ASP A 577 -15.04 -21.69 -6.73
CA ASP A 577 -14.20 -22.89 -6.81
C ASP A 577 -12.86 -22.68 -6.12
N HIS A 578 -12.23 -21.52 -6.32
CA HIS A 578 -11.00 -21.14 -5.62
C HIS A 578 -11.23 -21.02 -4.10
N ALA A 579 -12.30 -20.36 -3.67
CA ALA A 579 -12.64 -20.19 -2.26
C ALA A 579 -12.92 -21.53 -1.56
N LEU A 580 -13.55 -22.49 -2.24
CA LEU A 580 -13.79 -23.84 -1.71
C LEU A 580 -12.48 -24.61 -1.47
N GLN A 581 -11.46 -24.42 -2.32
CA GLN A 581 -10.13 -25.04 -2.13
C GLN A 581 -9.39 -24.55 -0.88
N MET A 582 -9.83 -23.43 -0.29
CA MET A 582 -9.25 -22.86 0.93
C MET A 582 -9.67 -23.61 2.22
N ASN A 583 -10.59 -24.59 2.11
CA ASN A 583 -11.08 -25.41 3.22
C ASN A 583 -11.61 -24.56 4.40
N LYS A 584 -12.34 -23.47 4.09
CA LYS A 584 -13.04 -22.60 5.06
C LYS A 584 -14.55 -22.78 5.06
N PHE A 585 -15.06 -23.48 4.05
CA PHE A 585 -16.47 -23.72 3.80
C PHE A 585 -16.70 -25.22 3.69
N GLU A 586 -17.90 -25.65 4.08
CA GLU A 586 -18.38 -27.01 3.88
C GLU A 586 -19.31 -27.04 2.66
N VAL A 587 -19.34 -28.16 1.96
CA VAL A 587 -20.24 -28.39 0.82
C VAL A 587 -21.09 -29.59 1.15
N GLU A 588 -22.38 -29.36 1.38
CA GLU A 588 -23.38 -30.41 1.47
C GLU A 588 -24.00 -30.63 0.10
N LYS A 589 -24.12 -31.88 -0.33
CA LYS A 589 -24.71 -32.23 -1.63
C LYS A 589 -26.07 -32.87 -1.39
N ASP A 590 -27.11 -32.33 -2.02
CA ASP A 590 -28.43 -32.95 -2.06
C ASP A 590 -28.84 -33.30 -3.50
N THR A 591 -30.08 -33.77 -3.69
CA THR A 591 -30.60 -34.14 -5.03
C THR A 591 -30.85 -32.96 -5.95
N ILE A 592 -30.91 -31.74 -5.42
CA ILE A 592 -31.22 -30.49 -6.13
C ILE A 592 -29.91 -29.78 -6.50
N GLY A 593 -28.94 -29.72 -5.60
CA GLY A 593 -27.62 -29.12 -5.86
C GLY A 593 -26.73 -29.01 -4.62
N ASP A 594 -25.62 -28.31 -4.79
CA ASP A 594 -24.64 -28.08 -3.73
C ASP A 594 -25.06 -26.91 -2.84
N ILE A 595 -25.03 -27.11 -1.53
CA ILE A 595 -25.21 -26.08 -0.50
C ILE A 595 -23.84 -25.78 0.11
N ILE A 596 -23.44 -24.52 0.03
CA ILE A 596 -22.17 -24.03 0.57
C ILE A 596 -22.44 -23.41 1.94
N ILE A 597 -21.73 -23.88 2.95
CA ILE A 597 -21.97 -23.54 4.35
C ILE A 597 -20.70 -22.94 4.95
N LEU A 598 -20.85 -21.83 5.68
CA LEU A 598 -19.80 -21.30 6.54
C LEU A 598 -20.03 -21.80 7.98
N PRO A 599 -19.16 -22.70 8.49
CA PRO A 599 -19.32 -23.28 9.82
C PRO A 599 -19.35 -22.23 10.93
N ARG A 600 -20.10 -22.51 12.00
CA ARG A 600 -20.34 -21.57 13.10
C ARG A 600 -19.05 -21.15 13.80
N GLU A 601 -18.12 -22.07 13.97
CA GLU A 601 -16.82 -21.83 14.59
C GLU A 601 -15.90 -20.96 13.73
N GLN A 602 -16.08 -20.98 12.41
CA GLN A 602 -15.35 -20.14 11.45
C GLN A 602 -16.00 -18.77 11.26
N ALA A 603 -17.31 -18.63 11.51
CA ALA A 603 -18.06 -17.41 11.22
C ALA A 603 -17.44 -16.13 11.81
N VAL A 604 -17.01 -16.19 13.09
CA VAL A 604 -16.34 -15.08 13.77
C VAL A 604 -14.98 -14.75 13.11
N LEU A 605 -14.24 -15.77 12.69
CA LEU A 605 -12.97 -15.59 12.00
C LEU A 605 -13.17 -14.99 10.60
N MET A 606 -14.27 -15.33 9.94
CA MET A 606 -14.57 -14.86 8.59
C MET A 606 -15.06 -13.42 8.52
N THR A 607 -15.52 -12.83 9.64
CA THR A 607 -15.83 -11.38 9.67
C THR A 607 -14.60 -10.53 9.36
N TYR A 608 -13.40 -11.01 9.74
CA TYR A 608 -12.13 -10.38 9.37
C TYR A 608 -12.01 -10.17 7.86
N TYR A 609 -12.31 -11.20 7.06
CA TYR A 609 -12.20 -11.13 5.60
C TYR A 609 -13.31 -10.31 4.97
N ARG A 610 -14.53 -10.33 5.52
CA ARG A 610 -15.62 -9.41 5.13
C ARG A 610 -15.20 -7.95 5.33
N ASN A 611 -14.62 -7.65 6.49
CA ASN A 611 -14.22 -6.30 6.89
C ASN A 611 -13.11 -5.70 6.02
N ASN A 612 -12.31 -6.50 5.33
CA ASN A 612 -11.27 -6.01 4.42
C ASN A 612 -11.82 -5.25 3.21
N ILE A 613 -13.11 -5.45 2.86
CA ILE A 613 -13.80 -4.79 1.74
C ILE A 613 -15.12 -4.12 2.14
N ALA A 614 -15.44 -4.08 3.43
CA ALA A 614 -16.73 -3.55 3.89
C ALA A 614 -16.93 -2.09 3.47
N HIS A 615 -15.88 -1.27 3.51
CA HIS A 615 -15.91 0.12 3.04
C HIS A 615 -16.25 0.25 1.55
N MET A 616 -15.92 -0.75 0.73
CA MET A 616 -16.19 -0.77 -0.72
C MET A 616 -17.65 -1.11 -1.03
N LEU A 617 -18.34 -1.82 -0.13
CA LEU A 617 -19.72 -2.29 -0.34
C LEU A 617 -20.75 -1.60 0.55
N VAL A 618 -20.35 -0.78 1.53
CA VAL A 618 -21.29 -0.21 2.51
C VAL A 618 -22.32 0.73 1.89
N MET A 619 -21.94 1.53 0.88
CA MET A 619 -22.87 2.43 0.20
C MET A 619 -23.95 1.68 -0.59
N PRO A 620 -23.63 0.72 -1.48
CA PRO A 620 -24.66 -0.09 -2.12
C PRO A 620 -25.45 -0.94 -1.10
N SER A 621 -24.82 -1.38 0.00
CA SER A 621 -25.53 -2.08 1.09
C SER A 621 -26.55 -1.17 1.79
N LEU A 622 -26.23 0.11 1.99
CA LEU A 622 -27.16 1.09 2.56
C LEU A 622 -28.34 1.33 1.63
N LEU A 623 -28.10 1.55 0.33
CA LEU A 623 -29.16 1.71 -0.67
C LEU A 623 -30.05 0.47 -0.73
N ALA A 624 -29.46 -0.72 -0.71
CA ALA A 624 -30.21 -1.97 -0.67
C ALA A 624 -31.06 -2.09 0.59
N ALA A 625 -30.55 -1.67 1.76
CA ALA A 625 -31.31 -1.67 3.00
C ALA A 625 -32.52 -0.73 2.93
N LEU A 626 -32.33 0.48 2.39
CA LEU A 626 -33.40 1.45 2.18
C LEU A 626 -34.51 0.88 1.28
N VAL A 627 -34.16 0.37 0.09
CA VAL A 627 -35.15 -0.15 -0.86
C VAL A 627 -35.81 -1.45 -0.37
N THR A 628 -35.12 -2.26 0.43
CA THR A 628 -35.71 -3.49 0.98
C THR A 628 -36.75 -3.21 2.06
N GLN A 629 -36.55 -2.15 2.87
CA GLN A 629 -37.41 -1.86 4.02
C GLN A 629 -38.55 -0.89 3.69
N HIS A 630 -38.34 0.01 2.72
CA HIS A 630 -39.39 0.90 2.23
C HIS A 630 -40.10 0.31 1.01
N ARG A 631 -41.44 0.25 1.03
CA ARG A 631 -42.24 -0.26 -0.12
C ARG A 631 -42.05 0.57 -1.39
N HIS A 632 -41.97 1.88 -1.21
CA HIS A 632 -41.85 2.89 -2.26
C HIS A 632 -40.95 3.98 -1.71
N LEU A 633 -39.89 4.32 -2.45
CA LEU A 633 -38.91 5.31 -2.00
C LEU A 633 -38.49 6.19 -3.17
N SER A 634 -38.62 7.50 -3.03
CA SER A 634 -38.16 8.44 -4.04
C SER A 634 -36.63 8.58 -4.03
N ARG A 635 -36.07 9.05 -5.14
CA ARG A 635 -34.63 9.36 -5.23
C ARG A 635 -34.23 10.45 -4.23
N ALA A 636 -35.11 11.43 -4.00
CA ALA A 636 -34.89 12.47 -2.99
C ALA A 636 -34.86 11.91 -1.56
N GLU A 637 -35.70 10.92 -1.25
CA GLU A 637 -35.67 10.26 0.05
C GLU A 637 -34.42 9.42 0.26
N VAL A 638 -33.97 8.65 -0.74
CA VAL A 638 -32.70 7.90 -0.67
C VAL A 638 -31.56 8.85 -0.35
N LEU A 639 -31.43 9.95 -1.10
CA LEU A 639 -30.35 10.91 -0.90
C LEU A 639 -30.39 11.51 0.51
N ARG A 640 -31.57 11.86 1.03
CA ARG A 640 -31.72 12.36 2.40
C ARG A 640 -31.22 11.38 3.46
N HIS A 641 -31.61 10.10 3.34
CA HIS A 641 -31.12 9.06 4.27
C HIS A 641 -29.60 8.90 4.20
N VAL A 642 -29.07 8.90 2.97
CA VAL A 642 -27.63 8.81 2.74
C VAL A 642 -26.91 10.00 3.36
N GLU A 643 -27.34 11.24 3.10
CA GLU A 643 -26.71 12.45 3.63
C GLU A 643 -26.76 12.53 5.17
N THR A 644 -27.80 11.99 5.81
CA THR A 644 -27.92 11.92 7.27
C THR A 644 -26.97 10.88 7.86
N LEU A 645 -26.85 9.69 7.25
CA LEU A 645 -26.08 8.58 7.82
C LEU A 645 -24.61 8.57 7.40
N TYR A 646 -24.28 9.24 6.29
CA TYR A 646 -22.95 9.20 5.68
C TYR A 646 -21.82 9.70 6.59
N PRO A 647 -21.95 10.79 7.37
CA PRO A 647 -20.86 11.25 8.24
C PRO A 647 -20.37 10.18 9.22
N PHE A 648 -21.29 9.39 9.78
CA PHE A 648 -20.97 8.28 10.69
C PHE A 648 -20.26 7.14 9.96
N LEU A 649 -20.76 6.77 8.77
CA LEU A 649 -20.12 5.77 7.93
C LEU A 649 -18.72 6.20 7.49
N LYS A 650 -18.56 7.48 7.12
CA LYS A 650 -17.30 8.08 6.71
C LYS A 650 -16.27 8.04 7.83
N ALA A 651 -16.64 8.46 9.03
CA ALA A 651 -15.76 8.45 10.19
C ALA A 651 -15.37 7.03 10.61
N GLU A 652 -16.32 6.09 10.60
CA GLU A 652 -16.07 4.70 11.01
C GLU A 652 -15.23 3.91 10.00
N LEU A 653 -15.45 4.11 8.70
CA LEU A 653 -14.90 3.28 7.63
C LEU A 653 -13.91 4.01 6.72
N PHE A 654 -13.53 5.25 7.06
CA PHE A 654 -12.64 6.11 6.26
C PHE A 654 -13.11 6.20 4.79
N LEU A 655 -14.39 6.56 4.60
CA LEU A 655 -14.99 6.68 3.26
C LEU A 655 -14.48 7.92 2.53
N ARG A 656 -14.40 7.82 1.21
CA ARG A 656 -13.67 8.76 0.35
C ARG A 656 -14.44 9.97 -0.15
N TRP A 657 -15.77 9.90 -0.16
CA TRP A 657 -16.59 10.92 -0.82
C TRP A 657 -16.81 12.09 0.14
N GLU A 658 -16.85 13.30 -0.40
CA GLU A 658 -17.39 14.46 0.29
C GLU A 658 -18.90 14.52 0.13
N LYS A 659 -19.58 15.25 1.03
CA LYS A 659 -21.04 15.35 1.03
C LYS A 659 -21.62 15.79 -0.32
N ALA A 660 -20.92 16.71 -1.00
CA ALA A 660 -21.31 17.22 -2.32
C ALA A 660 -21.25 16.16 -3.44
N GLU A 661 -20.48 15.08 -3.27
CA GLU A 661 -20.34 14.00 -4.26
C GLU A 661 -21.42 12.92 -4.10
N LEU A 662 -22.11 12.88 -2.95
CA LEU A 662 -23.03 11.79 -2.60
C LEU A 662 -24.16 11.63 -3.61
N ALA A 663 -24.72 12.73 -4.14
CA ALA A 663 -25.76 12.68 -5.16
C ALA A 663 -25.31 11.87 -6.38
N GLY A 664 -24.12 12.13 -6.91
CA GLY A 664 -23.58 11.41 -8.07
C GLY A 664 -23.25 9.95 -7.77
N VAL A 665 -22.79 9.64 -6.55
CA VAL A 665 -22.54 8.26 -6.10
C VAL A 665 -23.84 7.47 -6.00
N VAL A 666 -24.87 8.08 -5.41
CA VAL A 666 -26.21 7.50 -5.29
C VAL A 666 -26.80 7.22 -6.67
N ASP A 667 -26.71 8.17 -7.59
CA ASP A 667 -27.24 8.02 -8.95
C ASP A 667 -26.53 6.88 -9.71
N ALA A 668 -25.19 6.79 -9.61
CA ALA A 668 -24.43 5.71 -10.24
C ALA A 668 -24.78 4.33 -9.67
N LEU A 669 -24.96 4.23 -8.35
CA LEU A 669 -25.35 2.98 -7.69
C LEU A 669 -26.80 2.58 -8.02
N ILE A 670 -27.74 3.53 -8.05
CA ILE A 670 -29.13 3.28 -8.48
C ILE A 670 -29.15 2.76 -9.92
N ALA A 671 -28.40 3.40 -10.83
CA ALA A 671 -28.31 2.98 -12.22
C ALA A 671 -27.77 1.55 -12.36
N GLU A 672 -26.74 1.20 -11.58
CA GLU A 672 -26.20 -0.16 -11.58
C GLU A 672 -27.16 -1.19 -10.96
N MET A 673 -27.87 -0.84 -9.88
CA MET A 673 -28.89 -1.71 -9.28
C MET A 673 -30.09 -1.92 -10.21
N LEU A 674 -30.47 -0.92 -11.01
CA LEU A 674 -31.47 -1.04 -12.08
C LEU A 674 -30.97 -1.94 -13.21
N ARG A 675 -29.73 -1.76 -13.66
CA ARG A 675 -29.11 -2.58 -14.72
C ARG A 675 -29.02 -4.06 -14.32
N GLN A 676 -28.79 -4.34 -13.05
CA GLN A 676 -28.81 -5.68 -12.47
C GLN A 676 -30.22 -6.19 -12.12
N GLU A 677 -31.26 -5.39 -12.39
CA GLU A 677 -32.66 -5.71 -12.09
C GLU A 677 -32.91 -6.00 -10.60
N LEU A 678 -32.08 -5.45 -9.69
CA LEU A 678 -32.28 -5.59 -8.24
C LEU A 678 -33.47 -4.74 -7.75
N ILE A 679 -33.68 -3.61 -8.43
CA ILE A 679 -34.74 -2.64 -8.14
C ILE A 679 -35.51 -2.33 -9.42
N VAL A 680 -36.71 -1.80 -9.27
CA VAL A 680 -37.55 -1.26 -10.36
C VAL A 680 -37.85 0.20 -10.06
N VAL A 681 -37.87 1.04 -11.09
CA VAL A 681 -38.25 2.45 -11.01
C VAL A 681 -39.50 2.69 -11.84
N ASP A 682 -40.52 3.28 -11.21
CA ASP A 682 -41.71 3.82 -11.86
C ASP A 682 -41.80 5.33 -11.55
N GLY A 683 -41.60 6.17 -12.58
CA GLY A 683 -41.40 7.61 -12.39
C GLY A 683 -40.16 7.92 -11.53
N ASP A 684 -40.38 8.51 -10.36
CA ASP A 684 -39.32 8.80 -9.35
C ASP A 684 -39.29 7.78 -8.21
N VAL A 685 -40.18 6.79 -8.22
CA VAL A 685 -40.35 5.84 -7.11
C VAL A 685 -39.57 4.55 -7.39
N MET A 686 -38.63 4.25 -6.50
CA MET A 686 -37.90 2.99 -6.46
C MET A 686 -38.64 1.97 -5.60
N SER A 687 -38.59 0.70 -6.02
CA SER A 687 -39.05 -0.45 -5.25
C SER A 687 -38.17 -1.67 -5.52
N LEU A 688 -38.17 -2.63 -4.60
CA LEU A 688 -37.45 -3.90 -4.74
C LEU A 688 -38.04 -4.71 -5.91
N ASN A 689 -37.18 -5.29 -6.76
CA ASN A 689 -37.63 -6.25 -7.77
C ASN A 689 -37.84 -7.63 -7.11
N PRO A 690 -39.06 -8.21 -7.10
CA PRO A 690 -39.32 -9.50 -6.46
C PRO A 690 -38.43 -10.63 -6.98
N SER A 691 -38.09 -10.62 -8.28
CA SER A 691 -37.27 -11.65 -8.93
C SER A 691 -35.84 -11.70 -8.39
N HIS A 692 -35.30 -10.57 -7.91
CA HIS A 692 -33.95 -10.45 -7.36
C HIS A 692 -33.92 -10.06 -5.87
N SER A 693 -35.06 -10.24 -5.19
CA SER A 693 -35.27 -9.89 -3.79
C SER A 693 -34.20 -10.44 -2.85
N ARG A 694 -33.77 -11.70 -3.06
CA ARG A 694 -32.71 -12.35 -2.26
C ARG A 694 -31.37 -11.64 -2.40
N SER A 695 -30.96 -11.32 -3.63
CA SER A 695 -29.68 -10.66 -3.87
C SER A 695 -29.64 -9.27 -3.25
N LEU A 696 -30.75 -8.54 -3.34
CA LEU A 696 -30.91 -7.24 -2.69
C LEU A 696 -30.88 -7.36 -1.16
N GLN A 697 -31.55 -8.36 -0.57
CA GLN A 697 -31.55 -8.61 0.88
C GLN A 697 -30.17 -9.00 1.42
N LEU A 698 -29.41 -9.81 0.68
CA LEU A 698 -28.03 -10.18 1.04
C LEU A 698 -27.08 -8.97 0.93
N LEU A 699 -27.27 -8.11 -0.06
CA LEU A 699 -26.54 -6.84 -0.15
C LEU A 699 -26.90 -5.90 1.01
N ALA A 700 -28.20 -5.74 1.32
CA ALA A 700 -28.69 -4.94 2.45
C ALA A 700 -28.10 -5.38 3.81
N ALA A 701 -27.88 -6.69 3.98
CA ALA A 701 -27.28 -7.25 5.19
C ALA A 701 -25.87 -6.68 5.50
N GLY A 702 -25.15 -6.19 4.49
CA GLY A 702 -23.82 -5.59 4.66
C GLY A 702 -23.81 -4.33 5.53
N ALA A 703 -24.92 -3.59 5.59
CA ALA A 703 -25.07 -2.40 6.43
C ALA A 703 -25.75 -2.69 7.79
N ARG A 704 -26.39 -3.85 7.94
CA ARG A 704 -27.29 -4.18 9.07
C ARG A 704 -26.68 -3.92 10.44
N GLU A 705 -25.50 -4.50 10.70
CA GLU A 705 -24.82 -4.39 12.00
C GLU A 705 -24.44 -2.93 12.31
N THR A 706 -24.08 -2.15 11.29
CA THR A 706 -23.73 -0.73 11.45
C THR A 706 -24.98 0.11 11.76
N LEU A 707 -26.06 -0.09 11.03
CA LEU A 707 -27.33 0.58 11.27
C LEU A 707 -27.90 0.27 12.66
N GLN A 708 -27.77 -0.98 13.12
CA GLN A 708 -28.15 -1.37 14.48
C GLN A 708 -27.33 -0.65 15.56
N ARG A 709 -26.00 -0.49 15.37
CA ARG A 709 -25.17 0.30 16.30
C ARG A 709 -25.64 1.75 16.36
N TYR A 710 -25.93 2.36 15.21
CA TYR A 710 -26.42 3.73 15.16
C TYR A 710 -27.79 3.83 15.85
N ALA A 711 -28.71 2.90 15.59
CA ALA A 711 -30.02 2.87 16.22
C ALA A 711 -29.93 2.80 17.76
N ILE A 712 -29.03 1.98 18.31
CA ILE A 712 -28.75 1.92 19.74
C ILE A 712 -28.37 3.30 20.28
N THR A 713 -27.34 3.93 19.68
CA THR A 713 -26.80 5.18 20.22
C THR A 713 -27.79 6.33 20.08
N PHE A 714 -28.49 6.44 18.95
CA PHE A 714 -29.52 7.46 18.76
C PHE A 714 -30.73 7.26 19.67
N TRP A 715 -31.14 6.02 19.95
CA TRP A 715 -32.20 5.74 20.92
C TRP A 715 -31.80 6.22 22.33
N LEU A 716 -30.65 5.77 22.83
CA LEU A 716 -30.17 6.14 24.16
C LEU A 716 -29.99 7.66 24.31
N LEU A 717 -29.46 8.32 23.27
CA LEU A 717 -29.30 9.76 23.27
C LEU A 717 -30.65 10.51 23.26
N SER A 718 -31.65 10.00 22.52
CA SER A 718 -32.99 10.59 22.51
C SER A 718 -33.75 10.38 23.83
N ALA A 719 -33.53 9.23 24.49
CA ALA A 719 -34.17 8.90 25.77
C ALA A 719 -33.51 9.61 26.96
N ASN A 720 -32.21 9.85 26.90
CA ASN A 720 -31.47 10.61 27.90
C ASN A 720 -30.58 11.69 27.24
N PRO A 721 -31.15 12.84 26.87
CA PRO A 721 -30.43 13.89 26.14
C PRO A 721 -29.25 14.51 26.89
N ALA A 722 -29.23 14.41 28.23
CA ALA A 722 -28.16 14.91 29.09
C ALA A 722 -27.05 13.86 29.35
N ILE A 723 -27.11 12.70 28.69
CA ILE A 723 -26.13 11.63 28.87
C ILE A 723 -24.73 12.10 28.46
N ASN A 724 -23.77 12.02 29.40
CA ASN A 724 -22.40 12.36 29.06
C ASN A 724 -21.79 11.33 28.10
N ARG A 725 -20.80 11.77 27.30
CA ARG A 725 -20.16 10.98 26.24
C ARG A 725 -19.64 9.62 26.73
N SER A 726 -18.96 9.58 27.88
CA SER A 726 -18.40 8.32 28.41
C SER A 726 -19.49 7.34 28.83
N SER A 727 -20.61 7.83 29.35
CA SER A 727 -21.77 6.99 29.68
C SER A 727 -22.44 6.48 28.40
N LEU A 728 -22.69 7.35 27.42
CA LEU A 728 -23.29 6.99 26.14
C LEU A 728 -22.52 5.88 25.41
N GLU A 729 -21.18 6.00 25.34
CA GLU A 729 -20.32 4.97 24.77
C GLU A 729 -20.44 3.63 25.51
N LYS A 730 -20.44 3.68 26.85
CA LYS A 730 -20.48 2.49 27.71
C LYS A 730 -21.83 1.78 27.62
N GLU A 731 -22.92 2.53 27.68
CA GLU A 731 -24.29 2.01 27.60
C GLU A 731 -24.58 1.47 26.21
N SER A 732 -24.26 2.22 25.15
CA SER A 732 -24.42 1.75 23.76
C SER A 732 -23.72 0.42 23.54
N ARG A 733 -22.49 0.28 24.03
CA ARG A 733 -21.73 -0.98 23.96
C ARG A 733 -22.38 -2.11 24.76
N THR A 734 -22.97 -1.80 25.91
CA THR A 734 -23.66 -2.79 26.75
C THR A 734 -24.92 -3.32 26.04
N VAL A 735 -25.70 -2.43 25.43
CA VAL A 735 -26.86 -2.81 24.60
C VAL A 735 -26.43 -3.61 23.38
N ALA A 736 -25.36 -3.20 22.69
CA ALA A 736 -24.80 -3.95 21.56
C ALA A 736 -24.36 -5.37 21.98
N GLN A 737 -23.73 -5.52 23.15
CA GLN A 737 -23.36 -6.83 23.68
C GLN A 737 -24.60 -7.69 23.98
N ARG A 738 -25.66 -7.10 24.55
CA ARG A 738 -26.95 -7.78 24.80
C ARG A 738 -27.61 -8.22 23.48
N LEU A 739 -27.67 -7.33 22.49
CA LEU A 739 -28.19 -7.64 21.15
C LEU A 739 -27.39 -8.76 20.48
N SER A 740 -26.06 -8.76 20.60
CA SER A 740 -25.22 -9.81 20.04
C SER A 740 -25.57 -11.20 20.58
N VAL A 741 -25.87 -11.30 21.87
CA VAL A 741 -26.30 -12.56 22.50
C VAL A 741 -27.72 -12.95 22.09
N LEU A 742 -28.69 -12.02 22.13
CA LEU A 742 -30.11 -12.31 21.87
C LEU A 742 -30.42 -12.60 20.40
N HIS A 743 -29.71 -11.94 19.48
CA HIS A 743 -29.96 -12.03 18.03
C HIS A 743 -28.87 -12.80 17.27
N GLY A 744 -27.89 -13.37 18.00
CA GLY A 744 -26.85 -14.22 17.42
C GLY A 744 -25.86 -13.50 16.50
N ILE A 745 -25.55 -12.23 16.78
CA ILE A 745 -24.58 -11.43 16.00
C ILE A 745 -23.16 -11.89 16.35
N ASN A 746 -22.49 -12.53 15.40
CA ASN A 746 -21.16 -13.14 15.57
C ASN A 746 -20.01 -12.22 15.08
N ALA A 747 -20.18 -10.91 15.18
CA ALA A 747 -19.24 -9.89 14.71
C ALA A 747 -18.60 -9.17 15.92
N PRO A 748 -17.34 -9.44 16.28
CA PRO A 748 -16.68 -8.80 17.43
C PRO A 748 -16.65 -7.28 17.35
N GLU A 749 -16.57 -6.74 16.14
CA GLU A 749 -16.62 -5.30 15.87
C GLU A 749 -17.94 -4.64 16.28
N PHE A 750 -19.03 -5.43 16.44
CA PHE A 750 -20.35 -4.92 16.77
C PHE A 750 -20.41 -4.24 18.15
N PHE A 751 -19.55 -4.65 19.08
CA PHE A 751 -19.42 -4.07 20.41
C PHE A 751 -18.01 -3.52 20.69
N ASP A 752 -17.23 -3.24 19.63
CA ASP A 752 -15.88 -2.66 19.78
C ASP A 752 -15.98 -1.23 20.32
N LYS A 753 -15.22 -0.96 21.38
CA LYS A 753 -15.17 0.36 22.02
C LYS A 753 -14.80 1.47 21.04
N ALA A 754 -13.85 1.23 20.14
CA ALA A 754 -13.37 2.26 19.22
C ALA A 754 -14.49 2.75 18.30
N VAL A 755 -15.35 1.84 17.81
CA VAL A 755 -16.47 2.20 16.93
C VAL A 755 -17.46 3.13 17.64
N PHE A 756 -17.79 2.86 18.90
CA PHE A 756 -18.67 3.74 19.68
C PHE A 756 -18.01 5.07 20.04
N SER A 757 -16.71 5.07 20.37
CA SER A 757 -15.98 6.32 20.61
C SER A 757 -15.97 7.21 19.35
N THR A 758 -15.74 6.63 18.17
CA THR A 758 -15.83 7.38 16.89
C THR A 758 -17.24 7.89 16.64
N LEU A 759 -18.27 7.04 16.82
CA LEU A 759 -19.67 7.44 16.66
C LEU A 759 -20.06 8.63 17.55
N VAL A 760 -19.69 8.61 18.83
CA VAL A 760 -19.99 9.70 19.78
C VAL A 760 -19.22 10.98 19.45
N LEU A 761 -17.99 10.88 18.95
CA LEU A 761 -17.25 12.04 18.45
C LEU A 761 -17.94 12.64 17.21
N THR A 762 -18.37 11.81 16.26
CA THR A 762 -19.08 12.28 15.07
C THR A 762 -20.44 12.89 15.39
N LEU A 763 -21.17 12.36 16.39
CA LEU A 763 -22.43 12.98 16.85
C LEU A 763 -22.24 14.43 17.31
N ARG A 764 -21.14 14.72 18.01
CA ARG A 764 -20.79 16.10 18.38
C ARG A 764 -20.43 16.92 17.15
N ASP A 765 -19.59 16.39 16.27
CA ASP A 765 -19.08 17.13 15.11
C ASP A 765 -20.21 17.48 14.11
N GLU A 766 -21.25 16.64 14.03
CA GLU A 766 -22.48 16.88 13.26
C GLU A 766 -23.55 17.70 14.02
N GLY A 767 -23.27 18.13 15.25
CA GLY A 767 -24.15 19.01 16.02
C GLY A 767 -25.32 18.34 16.76
N TYR A 768 -25.38 17.00 16.82
CA TYR A 768 -26.40 16.28 17.59
C TYR A 768 -26.21 16.38 19.11
N ILE A 769 -24.97 16.66 19.55
CA ILE A 769 -24.61 16.86 20.96
C ILE A 769 -23.89 18.21 21.06
N SER A 770 -24.42 19.10 21.89
CA SER A 770 -23.81 20.41 22.16
C SER A 770 -22.46 20.30 22.88
N ASP A 771 -21.72 21.41 22.94
CA ASP A 771 -20.49 21.49 23.73
C ASP A 771 -20.72 21.32 25.25
N THR A 772 -21.93 21.65 25.74
CA THR A 772 -22.33 21.42 27.14
C THR A 772 -22.72 19.96 27.42
N GLY A 773 -22.94 19.16 26.37
CA GLY A 773 -23.26 17.74 26.46
C GLY A 773 -24.73 17.39 26.24
N ASP A 774 -25.60 18.39 26.08
CA ASP A 774 -27.02 18.18 25.86
C ASP A 774 -27.30 17.97 24.37
N ALA A 775 -28.11 16.95 24.05
CA ALA A 775 -28.61 16.69 22.71
C ALA A 775 -29.99 17.31 22.47
N GLU A 776 -30.30 17.63 21.21
CA GLU A 776 -31.66 17.99 20.82
C GLU A 776 -32.51 16.70 20.70
N PRO A 777 -33.50 16.49 21.59
CA PRO A 777 -34.23 15.22 21.63
C PRO A 777 -35.03 14.99 20.34
N GLU A 778 -35.56 16.05 19.74
CA GLU A 778 -36.38 15.96 18.53
C GLU A 778 -35.56 15.52 17.30
N GLU A 779 -34.39 16.12 17.07
CA GLU A 779 -33.53 15.76 15.94
C GLU A 779 -32.89 14.37 16.13
N THR A 780 -32.48 14.02 17.35
CA THR A 780 -31.96 12.67 17.64
C THR A 780 -33.04 11.60 17.48
N LEU A 781 -34.27 11.86 17.96
CA LEU A 781 -35.40 10.95 17.79
C LEU A 781 -35.81 10.78 16.33
N LYS A 782 -35.71 11.84 15.52
CA LYS A 782 -35.97 11.80 14.07
C LYS A 782 -34.98 10.90 13.34
N VAL A 783 -33.68 10.97 13.67
CA VAL A 783 -32.68 10.05 13.12
C VAL A 783 -32.87 8.63 13.65
N TYR A 784 -33.24 8.47 14.94
CA TYR A 784 -33.61 7.16 15.47
C TYR A 784 -34.78 6.54 14.69
N ARG A 785 -35.86 7.28 14.43
CA ARG A 785 -37.02 6.78 13.65
C ARG A 785 -36.60 6.32 12.26
N MET A 786 -35.76 7.12 11.59
CA MET A 786 -35.16 6.74 10.31
C MET A 786 -34.41 5.41 10.39
N LEU A 787 -33.59 5.22 11.43
CA LEU A 787 -32.84 3.97 11.65
C LEU A 787 -33.74 2.80 12.06
N ALA A 788 -34.78 3.07 12.84
CA ALA A 788 -35.75 2.11 13.33
C ALA A 788 -36.53 1.44 12.19
N ASP A 789 -36.80 2.18 11.12
CA ASP A 789 -37.41 1.65 9.90
C ASP A 789 -36.48 0.71 9.12
N LEU A 790 -35.16 0.79 9.34
CA LEU A 790 -34.16 -0.03 8.65
C LEU A 790 -33.77 -1.31 9.39
N ILE A 791 -34.23 -1.48 10.62
CA ILE A 791 -33.98 -2.65 11.46
C ILE A 791 -35.26 -3.45 11.67
N THR A 792 -35.10 -4.72 12.02
CA THR A 792 -36.24 -5.62 12.26
C THR A 792 -36.93 -5.28 13.60
N SER A 793 -38.24 -5.53 13.67
CA SER A 793 -39.06 -5.13 14.83
C SER A 793 -38.61 -5.78 16.15
N ASP A 794 -38.11 -7.00 16.11
CA ASP A 794 -37.54 -7.73 17.25
C ASP A 794 -36.26 -7.07 17.79
N VAL A 795 -35.38 -6.60 16.90
CA VAL A 795 -34.19 -5.84 17.28
C VAL A 795 -34.58 -4.49 17.87
N ARG A 796 -35.54 -3.80 17.24
CA ARG A 796 -36.07 -2.52 17.72
C ARG A 796 -36.62 -2.63 19.15
N LEU A 797 -37.50 -3.60 19.40
CA LEU A 797 -38.06 -3.85 20.74
C LEU A 797 -36.97 -4.12 21.79
N THR A 798 -35.90 -4.83 21.40
CA THR A 798 -34.79 -5.09 22.31
C THR A 798 -34.02 -3.82 22.65
N ILE A 799 -33.78 -2.93 21.68
CA ILE A 799 -33.13 -1.63 21.91
C ILE A 799 -33.98 -0.76 22.83
N GLU A 800 -35.29 -0.64 22.54
CA GLU A 800 -36.22 0.22 23.27
C GLU A 800 -36.46 -0.26 24.71
N SER A 801 -36.41 -1.58 24.96
CA SER A 801 -36.58 -2.15 26.30
C SER A 801 -35.54 -1.69 27.32
N VAL A 802 -34.37 -1.21 26.88
CA VAL A 802 -33.27 -0.84 27.80
C VAL A 802 -33.60 0.39 28.64
N THR A 803 -34.42 1.30 28.11
CA THR A 803 -34.79 2.55 28.80
C THR A 803 -36.18 2.46 29.45
N GLN A 804 -36.93 1.37 29.21
CA GLN A 804 -38.26 1.16 29.81
C GLN A 804 -38.18 0.72 31.28
N ASP A 805 -37.05 0.16 31.72
CA ASP A 805 -36.85 -0.25 33.12
C ASP A 805 -36.50 0.94 34.06
N ASP A 806 -36.17 2.12 33.51
CA ASP A 806 -35.79 3.33 34.25
C ASP A 806 -36.91 4.41 34.30
N ALA A 807 -38.05 4.17 33.64
CA ALA A 807 -39.24 5.06 33.64
C ALA A 807 -40.36 4.46 34.50
#